data_AF-A0A957F8Q2-F1
#
_entry.id   AF-A0A957F8Q2-F1
#
_cell.length_a   1.000
_cell.length_b   1.000
_cell.length_c   1.000
_cell.angle_alpha   90.00
_cell.angle_beta   90.00
_cell.angle_gamma   90.00
#
_symmetry.space_group_name_H-M   'P 1'
#
loop_
_entity.id
_entity.type
_entity.pdbx_description
1 polymer ?
#
loop_
_entity_poly.entity_id
_entity_poly.type
_entity_poly.pdbx_seq_one_letter_code
_entity_poly.pdbx_strand_id
1 'polypeptide(L)'
;MSNFDWYSEEEVGWDEPVESEPKRPKRPRPRLPWPRWLTVLLLLLALAGGATTLIYRQLNQRVDEVSYELEAEVRASHAVVYKAGETADRDLLVNFLSGRDNHWAAAQERVTRAGLLYARPGFGLAWVPGEAETAVADVFLSPDLTTAVLTATHDYVVDIGQTLTHTVTLDQVAVYRRGPDRWLLSPPDPEFWGEQETVSGERLTLRYPARDAHIAARLAADLEAELTKMCYRLPELNCPHDLHVLIELTANPAALFEANQPVDLTLPVPRMRTLGWFSFPTRLTEESEVQVLPTPSLLGLPRDGAGYQAIYRGYAVRMVSAVIADLAGWRCCDRIMLFQALLDSQLARLQLKRKTIFPGDLTALQEALLPEVVARWHTDATRPLPEATELYALVQFLIEDAGISAFALQQGITALPPEGWLAAVTAGSFETPAELERAWQRYLLRRGAAARVPAAAWPADALHLVCQPDDGSGSVLQRYDPASGAAELTWRLGQETAVLLPLPAHSALLVGERGAESQAEALTFLWQAGESRPLAQDADGMAPAPLGGSPDGRFAALSMPRGALLPYAMLDVQACLTGDGCDSRLLSGLPVWSPDGRHTILVGEASALNSNRALSLADAAGFGEQLVGMGHLPFWVDADTFGYVANGWRILFLEAETLQDGRPLFTFDFTTPLPEAEAQRANGYPIDFAFADRQNPNLIYAVLMASFADQGNSYLLAHDRETGESVLHVSWRTNNAQPRQYDVSPDGRWFVMWTYDALADGWRLFVHDLWQAETSIYALSQPPPADRPFASWSSDGAWLALADGGIARLLAPAEGLQQRVILERMGCEQAVWLP
;
A
#
# COMPACT_ATOMS: atom_id res chain seq x y z
N MET A 1 59.48 46.78 -10.93
CA MET A 1 58.63 45.78 -11.61
C MET A 1 57.42 45.61 -10.70
N SER A 2 56.41 46.46 -10.91
CA SER A 2 55.18 46.24 -11.71
C SER A 2 54.05 45.82 -10.76
N ASN A 3 53.28 46.79 -10.30
CA ASN A 3 51.96 47.19 -10.84
C ASN A 3 50.85 46.33 -10.24
N PHE A 4 49.98 46.95 -9.44
CA PHE A 4 48.54 46.94 -9.69
C PHE A 4 47.84 47.96 -8.78
N ASP A 5 47.23 48.97 -9.40
CA ASP A 5 46.35 49.98 -8.81
C ASP A 5 44.90 49.55 -9.05
N TRP A 6 44.05 49.71 -8.03
CA TRP A 6 42.66 50.12 -8.18
C TRP A 6 42.23 50.85 -6.90
N TYR A 7 41.58 52.00 -7.04
CA TYR A 7 40.27 52.32 -6.45
C TYR A 7 39.86 53.73 -6.88
N SER A 8 38.68 53.84 -7.47
CA SER A 8 37.95 55.09 -7.64
C SER A 8 36.82 55.13 -6.61
N GLU A 9 36.76 56.21 -5.83
CA GLU A 9 35.61 57.12 -5.82
C GLU A 9 35.97 58.36 -4.99
N GLU A 10 36.05 59.50 -5.68
CA GLU A 10 36.16 60.84 -5.11
C GLU A 10 34.75 61.34 -4.77
N GLU A 11 34.46 61.51 -3.48
CA GLU A 11 33.56 62.58 -3.02
C GLU A 11 34.40 63.54 -2.16
N VAL A 12 34.78 64.68 -2.74
CA VAL A 12 35.39 65.79 -2.00
C VAL A 12 34.29 66.77 -1.63
N GLY A 13 33.84 66.66 -0.39
CA GLY A 13 33.18 67.72 0.35
C GLY A 13 34.12 68.91 0.55
N TRP A 14 33.57 70.10 0.35
CA TRP A 14 34.18 71.36 0.74
C TRP A 14 34.06 71.52 2.25
N ASP A 15 35.17 71.76 2.95
CA ASP A 15 35.29 72.94 3.81
C ASP A 15 36.75 73.23 4.20
N GLU A 16 37.11 74.49 3.95
CA GLU A 16 38.14 75.36 4.53
C GLU A 16 39.60 74.86 4.70
N PRO A 17 40.59 75.71 4.36
CA PRO A 17 41.11 76.57 5.42
C PRO A 17 41.57 77.98 5.03
N VAL A 18 41.59 78.77 6.09
CA VAL A 18 42.04 80.15 6.25
C VAL A 18 43.55 80.33 6.02
N GLU A 19 43.88 81.53 5.55
CA GLU A 19 45.15 82.29 5.60
C GLU A 19 46.42 81.76 4.92
N SER A 20 46.89 82.54 3.93
CA SER A 20 48.21 83.19 4.05
C SER A 20 48.36 84.39 3.09
N GLU A 21 48.74 85.54 3.66
CA GLU A 21 49.44 86.64 2.99
C GLU A 21 50.87 86.72 3.59
N PRO A 22 51.85 87.47 3.03
CA PRO A 22 52.11 87.82 1.63
C PRO A 22 53.63 87.77 1.26
N LYS A 23 53.99 87.86 -0.04
CA LYS A 23 54.99 88.83 -0.59
C LYS A 23 55.26 88.64 -2.10
N ARG A 24 54.81 89.65 -2.87
CA ARG A 24 55.43 90.47 -3.97
C ARG A 24 56.70 89.96 -4.70
N PRO A 25 57.03 90.49 -5.91
CA PRO A 25 56.22 91.19 -6.93
C PRO A 25 56.54 90.74 -8.39
N LYS A 26 55.73 91.12 -9.38
CA LYS A 26 56.24 91.57 -10.70
C LYS A 26 55.16 92.37 -11.47
N ARG A 27 55.57 93.56 -11.93
CA ARG A 27 54.81 94.47 -12.81
C ARG A 27 54.49 93.76 -14.14
N PRO A 28 53.34 94.06 -14.77
CA PRO A 28 53.43 94.88 -15.99
C PRO A 28 52.23 95.82 -16.26
N ARG A 29 52.58 97.01 -16.78
CA ARG A 29 52.06 97.72 -17.98
C ARG A 29 50.54 97.88 -18.25
N PRO A 30 50.18 98.89 -19.09
CA PRO A 30 48.96 99.68 -18.95
C PRO A 30 47.72 99.06 -19.62
N ARG A 31 46.57 99.51 -19.12
CA ARG A 31 45.19 99.17 -19.50
C ARG A 31 44.93 99.38 -21.00
N LEU A 32 44.61 98.31 -21.72
CA LEU A 32 43.79 98.38 -22.93
C LEU A 32 42.31 98.27 -22.54
N PRO A 33 41.39 99.00 -23.21
CA PRO A 33 39.97 98.92 -22.93
C PRO A 33 39.47 97.54 -23.38
N TRP A 34 39.07 96.73 -22.39
CA TRP A 34 38.47 95.42 -22.60
C TRP A 34 37.16 95.60 -23.37
N PRO A 35 36.97 94.91 -24.50
CA PRO A 35 35.86 95.23 -25.38
C PRO A 35 34.60 94.53 -24.84
N ARG A 36 33.56 95.33 -24.58
CA ARG A 36 32.28 94.93 -23.93
C ARG A 36 31.56 93.73 -24.58
N TRP A 37 32.02 93.23 -25.74
CA TRP A 37 31.47 92.05 -26.39
C TRP A 37 31.89 90.72 -25.73
N LEU A 38 33.06 90.67 -25.07
CA LEU A 38 33.57 89.43 -24.45
C LEU A 38 32.80 89.06 -23.16
N THR A 39 32.34 90.05 -22.41
CA THR A 39 31.42 89.87 -21.27
C THR A 39 30.02 89.45 -21.71
N VAL A 40 29.52 89.95 -22.84
CA VAL A 40 28.22 89.54 -23.38
C VAL A 40 28.27 88.10 -23.91
N LEU A 41 29.38 87.70 -24.53
CA LEU A 41 29.58 86.33 -25.02
C LEU A 41 29.69 85.32 -23.86
N LEU A 42 30.44 85.64 -22.80
CA LEU A 42 30.54 84.80 -21.60
C LEU A 42 29.22 84.68 -20.85
N LEU A 43 28.42 85.76 -20.80
CA LEU A 43 27.10 85.76 -20.16
C LEU A 43 26.07 84.98 -21.00
N LEU A 44 26.16 85.04 -22.33
CA LEU A 44 25.38 84.20 -23.25
C LEU A 44 25.78 82.72 -23.18
N LEU A 45 27.07 82.41 -23.05
CA LEU A 45 27.56 81.03 -22.85
C LEU A 45 27.19 80.48 -21.47
N ALA A 46 27.19 81.31 -20.42
CA ALA A 46 26.72 80.92 -19.09
C ALA A 46 25.19 80.77 -19.05
N LEU A 47 24.43 81.60 -19.78
CA LEU A 47 22.98 81.43 -19.94
C LEU A 47 22.64 80.20 -20.79
N ALA A 48 23.37 79.96 -21.88
CA ALA A 48 23.19 78.78 -22.71
C ALA A 48 23.59 77.49 -21.96
N GLY A 49 24.70 77.52 -21.23
CA GLY A 49 25.16 76.42 -20.37
C GLY A 49 24.25 76.17 -19.17
N GLY A 50 23.70 77.23 -18.57
CA GLY A 50 22.70 77.16 -17.50
C GLY A 50 21.35 76.66 -18.00
N ALA A 51 20.92 77.08 -19.19
CA ALA A 51 19.70 76.59 -19.82
C ALA A 51 19.82 75.12 -20.22
N THR A 52 20.96 74.67 -20.77
CA THR A 52 21.17 73.25 -21.09
C THR A 52 21.25 72.38 -19.84
N THR A 53 21.89 72.83 -18.75
CA THR A 53 21.88 72.09 -17.48
C THR A 53 20.50 72.06 -16.81
N LEU A 54 19.72 73.14 -16.88
CA LEU A 54 18.34 73.15 -16.37
C LEU A 54 17.41 72.26 -17.21
N ILE A 55 17.52 72.29 -18.54
CA ILE A 55 16.76 71.40 -19.44
C ILE A 55 17.15 69.94 -19.19
N TYR A 56 18.45 69.65 -19.04
CA TYR A 56 18.93 68.30 -18.73
C TYR A 56 18.43 67.81 -17.36
N ARG A 57 18.44 68.67 -16.33
CA ARG A 57 17.87 68.33 -15.02
C ARG A 57 16.35 68.12 -15.07
N GLN A 58 15.60 68.96 -15.77
CA GLN A 58 14.15 68.79 -15.92
C GLN A 58 13.79 67.55 -16.75
N LEU A 59 14.60 67.21 -17.76
CA LEU A 59 14.44 65.97 -18.52
C LEU A 59 14.70 64.75 -17.64
N ASN A 60 15.80 64.72 -16.89
CA ASN A 60 16.10 63.59 -16.00
C ASN A 60 15.05 63.46 -14.89
N GLN A 61 14.62 64.57 -14.26
CA GLN A 61 13.55 64.52 -13.24
C GLN A 61 12.23 63.97 -13.81
N ARG A 62 11.85 64.36 -15.04
CA ARG A 62 10.67 63.82 -15.70
C ARG A 62 10.82 62.35 -16.10
N VAL A 63 12.02 61.93 -16.50
CA VAL A 63 12.30 60.53 -16.80
C VAL A 63 12.21 59.69 -15.52
N ASP A 64 12.77 60.17 -14.40
CA ASP A 64 12.71 59.47 -13.12
C ASP A 64 11.26 59.36 -12.59
N GLU A 65 10.47 60.45 -12.67
CA GLU A 65 9.04 60.43 -12.30
C GLU A 65 8.24 59.44 -13.17
N VAL A 66 8.43 59.48 -14.49
CA VAL A 66 7.73 58.58 -15.42
C VAL A 66 8.18 57.13 -15.23
N SER A 67 9.47 56.87 -15.02
CA SER A 67 9.97 55.52 -14.74
C SER A 67 9.36 54.96 -13.47
N TYR A 68 9.28 55.75 -12.40
CA TYR A 68 8.65 55.33 -11.15
C TYR A 68 7.16 54.98 -11.32
N GLU A 69 6.41 55.80 -12.06
CA GLU A 69 5.00 55.51 -12.39
C GLU A 69 4.87 54.22 -13.21
N LEU A 70 5.71 54.04 -14.24
CA LEU A 70 5.67 52.86 -15.09
C LEU A 70 6.11 51.60 -14.34
N GLU A 71 7.09 51.67 -13.45
CA GLU A 71 7.46 50.55 -12.58
C GLU A 71 6.30 50.14 -11.67
N ALA A 72 5.57 51.12 -11.11
CA ALA A 72 4.38 50.85 -10.31
C ALA A 72 3.26 50.19 -11.14
N GLU A 73 3.06 50.61 -12.39
CA GLU A 73 2.11 49.97 -13.32
C GLU A 73 2.52 48.53 -13.65
N VAL A 74 3.81 48.27 -13.90
CA VAL A 74 4.33 46.91 -14.15
C VAL A 74 4.11 46.03 -12.92
N ARG A 75 4.40 46.53 -11.71
CA ARG A 75 4.13 45.83 -10.44
C ARG A 75 2.64 45.53 -10.27
N ALA A 76 1.76 46.47 -10.60
CA ALA A 76 0.31 46.26 -10.53
C ALA A 76 -0.17 45.18 -11.52
N SER A 77 0.32 45.19 -12.76
CA SER A 77 0.06 44.11 -13.73
C SER A 77 0.59 42.76 -13.23
N HIS A 78 1.80 42.74 -12.65
CA HIS A 78 2.38 41.52 -12.10
C HIS A 78 1.59 40.98 -10.92
N ALA A 79 1.06 41.84 -10.04
CA ALA A 79 0.23 41.41 -8.91
C ALA A 79 -1.01 40.63 -9.36
N VAL A 80 -1.61 40.99 -10.50
CA VAL A 80 -2.74 40.25 -11.07
C VAL A 80 -2.30 38.91 -11.68
N VAL A 81 -1.17 38.88 -12.39
CA VAL A 81 -0.57 37.63 -12.92
C VAL A 81 -0.19 36.68 -11.77
N TYR A 82 0.40 37.23 -10.70
CA TYR A 82 0.72 36.51 -9.48
C TYR A 82 -0.53 35.88 -8.88
N LYS A 83 -1.61 36.67 -8.75
CA LYS A 83 -2.88 36.18 -8.23
C LYS A 83 -3.47 35.08 -9.11
N ALA A 84 -3.41 35.23 -10.44
CA ALA A 84 -3.86 34.22 -11.38
C ALA A 84 -3.10 32.89 -11.23
N GLY A 85 -1.79 32.94 -11.00
CA GLY A 85 -0.99 31.74 -10.70
C GLY A 85 -1.34 31.11 -9.35
N GLU A 86 -1.57 31.93 -8.33
CA GLU A 86 -1.98 31.48 -6.99
C GLU A 86 -3.32 30.73 -7.01
N THR A 87 -4.30 31.26 -7.74
CA THR A 87 -5.66 30.68 -7.81
C THR A 87 -5.84 29.73 -8.99
N ALA A 88 -4.77 29.45 -9.75
CA ALA A 88 -4.83 28.71 -11.02
C ALA A 88 -5.91 29.25 -12.00
N ASP A 89 -6.19 30.55 -11.96
CA ASP A 89 -7.23 31.21 -12.75
C ASP A 89 -6.70 31.57 -14.14
N ARG A 90 -6.94 30.66 -15.09
CA ARG A 90 -6.58 30.84 -16.50
C ARG A 90 -7.24 32.08 -17.11
N ASP A 91 -8.50 32.35 -16.81
CA ASP A 91 -9.25 33.43 -17.45
C ASP A 91 -8.73 34.80 -16.99
N LEU A 92 -8.32 34.90 -15.72
CA LEU A 92 -7.61 36.07 -15.22
C LEU A 92 -6.26 36.26 -15.93
N LEU A 93 -5.47 35.20 -16.11
CA LEU A 93 -4.17 35.29 -16.78
C LEU A 93 -4.28 35.70 -18.25
N VAL A 94 -5.23 35.13 -19.01
CA VAL A 94 -5.36 35.37 -20.46
C VAL A 94 -5.53 36.87 -20.78
N ASN A 95 -6.18 37.63 -19.90
CA ASN A 95 -6.35 39.09 -20.04
C ASN A 95 -5.04 39.89 -19.87
N PHE A 96 -3.97 39.24 -19.38
CA PHE A 96 -2.64 39.83 -19.18
C PHE A 96 -1.58 39.22 -20.08
N LEU A 97 -1.91 38.29 -20.99
CA LEU A 97 -0.97 37.77 -21.98
C LEU A 97 -0.90 38.71 -23.20
N SER A 98 0.30 38.93 -23.74
CA SER A 98 0.49 39.86 -24.85
C SER A 98 -0.03 39.36 -26.21
N GLY A 99 -0.28 38.06 -26.35
CA GLY A 99 -0.72 37.42 -27.61
C GLY A 99 0.26 37.54 -28.79
N ARG A 100 1.52 37.92 -28.53
CA ARG A 100 2.56 38.12 -29.57
C ARG A 100 3.00 36.79 -30.17
N ASP A 101 3.00 35.74 -29.36
CA ASP A 101 3.31 34.36 -29.72
C ASP A 101 2.20 33.47 -29.18
N ASN A 102 1.44 32.86 -30.10
CA ASN A 102 0.31 32.00 -29.77
C ASN A 102 0.74 30.69 -29.09
N HIS A 103 1.92 30.16 -29.45
CA HIS A 103 2.43 28.91 -28.87
C HIS A 103 2.89 29.14 -27.42
N TRP A 104 3.64 30.22 -27.20
CA TRP A 104 4.06 30.62 -25.85
C TRP A 104 2.84 30.95 -24.97
N ALA A 105 1.86 31.70 -25.48
CA ALA A 105 0.66 32.05 -24.72
C ALA A 105 -0.15 30.79 -24.35
N ALA A 106 -0.35 29.86 -25.30
CA ALA A 106 -1.03 28.60 -25.04
C ALA A 106 -0.28 27.73 -24.00
N ALA A 107 1.05 27.78 -23.98
CA ALA A 107 1.85 27.09 -22.97
C ALA A 107 1.65 27.69 -21.57
N GLN A 108 1.65 29.03 -21.45
CA GLN A 108 1.37 29.73 -20.18
C GLN A 108 -0.03 29.42 -19.64
N GLU A 109 -1.03 29.40 -20.52
CA GLU A 109 -2.40 29.01 -20.15
C GLU A 109 -2.47 27.57 -19.63
N ARG A 110 -1.76 26.64 -20.27
CA ARG A 110 -1.74 25.23 -19.87
C ARG A 110 -1.06 25.04 -18.51
N VAL A 111 0.10 25.68 -18.33
CA VAL A 111 0.86 25.67 -17.08
C VAL A 111 0.02 26.25 -15.94
N THR A 112 -0.68 27.36 -16.18
CA THR A 112 -1.52 28.02 -15.16
C THR A 112 -2.73 27.19 -14.79
N ARG A 113 -3.43 26.60 -15.78
CA ARG A 113 -4.55 25.69 -15.53
C ARG A 113 -4.16 24.48 -14.68
N ALA A 114 -2.92 24.01 -14.82
CA ALA A 114 -2.38 22.91 -14.02
C ALA A 114 -1.90 23.36 -12.62
N GLY A 115 -2.01 24.64 -12.26
CA GLY A 115 -1.49 25.19 -11.01
C GLY A 115 0.05 25.29 -10.98
N LEU A 116 0.69 25.25 -12.14
CA LEU A 116 2.14 25.15 -12.29
C LEU A 116 2.81 26.48 -12.67
N LEU A 117 2.11 27.61 -12.62
CA LEU A 117 2.71 28.91 -12.98
C LEU A 117 3.91 29.23 -12.07
N TYR A 118 3.76 28.99 -10.77
CA TYR A 118 4.83 29.13 -9.76
C TYR A 118 5.22 27.80 -9.11
N ALA A 119 4.30 26.86 -8.89
CA ALA A 119 4.64 25.55 -8.32
C ALA A 119 5.53 24.73 -9.26
N ARG A 120 6.48 23.95 -8.70
CA ARG A 120 7.35 23.02 -9.45
C ARG A 120 7.42 21.65 -8.77
N PRO A 121 6.29 20.96 -8.54
CA PRO A 121 6.29 19.68 -7.83
C PRO A 121 7.10 18.60 -8.57
N GLY A 122 7.21 18.69 -9.90
CA GLY A 122 8.03 17.80 -10.72
C GLY A 122 9.53 17.89 -10.46
N PHE A 123 9.98 18.96 -9.80
CA PHE A 123 11.36 19.16 -9.31
C PHE A 123 11.44 19.05 -7.78
N GLY A 124 10.36 18.66 -7.10
CA GLY A 124 10.30 18.57 -5.64
C GLY A 124 10.26 19.92 -4.93
N LEU A 125 9.84 20.99 -5.63
CA LEU A 125 9.74 22.34 -5.05
C LEU A 125 8.26 22.72 -4.87
N ALA A 126 7.83 22.77 -3.61
CA ALA A 126 6.48 23.21 -3.26
C ALA A 126 6.49 24.73 -3.03
N TRP A 127 5.78 25.46 -3.88
CA TRP A 127 5.74 26.92 -3.80
C TRP A 127 5.00 27.40 -2.55
N VAL A 128 5.55 28.42 -1.89
CA VAL A 128 4.93 29.10 -0.75
C VAL A 128 4.41 30.46 -1.23
N PRO A 129 3.09 30.67 -1.29
CA PRO A 129 2.53 31.96 -1.65
C PRO A 129 2.93 33.03 -0.62
N GLY A 130 3.34 34.19 -1.12
CA GLY A 130 3.62 35.41 -0.34
C GLY A 130 2.81 36.59 -0.87
N GLU A 131 3.12 37.80 -0.43
CA GLU A 131 2.47 39.00 -0.95
C GLU A 131 3.14 39.42 -2.26
N ALA A 132 2.33 39.63 -3.31
CA ALA A 132 2.84 39.96 -4.65
C ALA A 132 3.75 41.19 -4.69
N GLU A 133 3.48 42.21 -3.87
CA GLU A 133 4.31 43.41 -3.78
C GLU A 133 5.70 43.11 -3.21
N THR A 134 5.78 42.23 -2.21
CA THR A 134 7.04 41.80 -1.58
C THR A 134 7.82 40.79 -2.43
N ALA A 135 7.14 40.10 -3.33
CA ALA A 135 7.77 39.16 -4.25
C ALA A 135 8.60 39.88 -5.33
N VAL A 136 8.24 41.11 -5.74
CA VAL A 136 8.97 41.82 -6.80
C VAL A 136 10.24 42.48 -6.25
N ALA A 137 11.39 41.88 -6.55
CA ALA A 137 12.70 42.38 -6.15
C ALA A 137 13.14 43.61 -6.97
N ASP A 138 12.97 43.55 -8.29
CA ASP A 138 13.47 44.60 -9.20
C ASP A 138 12.62 44.72 -10.47
N VAL A 139 12.58 45.92 -11.06
CA VAL A 139 11.92 46.20 -12.34
C VAL A 139 12.84 47.07 -13.18
N PHE A 140 13.29 46.53 -14.32
CA PHE A 140 14.13 47.24 -15.28
C PHE A 140 13.31 47.63 -16.51
N LEU A 141 13.18 48.93 -16.78
CA LEU A 141 12.52 49.46 -17.97
C LEU A 141 13.50 49.61 -19.14
N SER A 142 13.06 49.29 -20.35
CA SER A 142 13.83 49.55 -21.56
C SER A 142 13.98 51.06 -21.80
N PRO A 143 15.04 51.53 -22.49
CA PRO A 143 15.26 52.97 -22.72
C PRO A 143 14.13 53.68 -23.47
N ASP A 144 13.35 52.94 -24.25
CA ASP A 144 12.16 53.42 -24.96
C ASP A 144 10.85 53.28 -24.17
N LEU A 145 10.91 52.75 -22.94
CA LEU A 145 9.80 52.57 -22.01
C LEU A 145 8.63 51.74 -22.57
N THR A 146 8.93 50.81 -23.47
CA THR A 146 7.95 49.91 -24.08
C THR A 146 8.00 48.49 -23.54
N THR A 147 9.12 48.12 -22.91
CA THR A 147 9.38 46.79 -22.36
C THR A 147 9.88 46.93 -20.92
N ALA A 148 9.50 45.99 -20.07
CA ALA A 148 9.98 45.90 -18.70
C ALA A 148 10.43 44.47 -18.40
N VAL A 149 11.55 44.31 -17.71
CA VAL A 149 12.03 43.05 -17.18
C VAL A 149 11.85 43.10 -15.67
N LEU A 150 11.02 42.22 -15.15
CA LEU A 150 10.70 42.13 -13.72
C LEU A 150 11.36 40.89 -13.14
N THR A 151 12.05 41.04 -12.01
CA THR A 151 12.62 39.93 -11.23
C THR A 151 11.78 39.75 -9.96
N ALA A 152 11.18 38.58 -9.81
CA ALA A 152 10.39 38.20 -8.63
C ALA A 152 11.09 37.08 -7.85
N THR A 153 11.12 37.19 -6.52
CA THR A 153 11.65 36.17 -5.62
C THR A 153 10.50 35.33 -5.07
N HIS A 154 10.68 34.01 -5.13
CA HIS A 154 9.71 33.05 -4.64
C HIS A 154 10.35 32.06 -3.68
N ASP A 155 9.61 31.77 -2.62
CA ASP A 155 9.98 30.79 -1.62
C ASP A 155 9.42 29.42 -1.99
N TYR A 156 10.23 28.40 -1.80
CA TYR A 156 9.88 27.01 -2.04
C TYR A 156 10.26 26.15 -0.85
N VAL A 157 9.32 25.31 -0.42
CA VAL A 157 9.57 24.25 0.55
C VAL A 157 10.13 23.04 -0.19
N VAL A 158 11.25 22.53 0.33
CA VAL A 158 11.91 21.31 -0.13
C VAL A 158 12.00 20.33 1.04
N ASP A 159 11.64 19.07 0.81
CA ASP A 159 11.82 18.02 1.82
C ASP A 159 13.30 17.59 1.84
N ILE A 160 13.99 17.89 2.93
CA ILE A 160 15.40 17.54 3.16
C ILE A 160 15.58 16.33 4.08
N GLY A 161 14.49 15.67 4.51
CA GLY A 161 14.51 14.44 5.30
C GLY A 161 14.12 14.61 6.78
N GLN A 162 13.80 13.49 7.44
CA GLN A 162 13.45 13.39 8.87
C GLN A 162 12.45 14.44 9.39
N THR A 163 11.37 14.71 8.64
CA THR A 163 10.32 15.73 8.95
C THR A 163 10.78 17.19 8.90
N LEU A 164 12.01 17.45 8.47
CA LEU A 164 12.54 18.79 8.28
C LEU A 164 12.28 19.24 6.84
N THR A 165 11.56 20.35 6.73
CA THR A 165 11.41 21.10 5.48
C THR A 165 12.38 22.26 5.51
N HIS A 166 13.07 22.50 4.39
CA HIS A 166 13.89 23.69 4.22
C HIS A 166 13.24 24.61 3.20
N THR A 167 13.18 25.90 3.51
CA THR A 167 12.73 26.91 2.55
C THR A 167 13.93 27.38 1.74
N VAL A 168 13.81 27.38 0.41
CA VAL A 168 14.80 27.91 -0.52
C VAL A 168 14.18 29.01 -1.37
N THR A 169 14.98 29.99 -1.77
CA THR A 169 14.50 31.15 -2.53
C THR A 169 15.04 31.12 -3.94
N LEU A 170 14.15 31.24 -4.94
CA LEU A 170 14.52 31.32 -6.35
C LEU A 170 14.00 32.61 -6.98
N ASP A 171 14.79 33.20 -7.86
CA ASP A 171 14.43 34.38 -8.64
C ASP A 171 13.86 33.98 -10.01
N GLN A 172 12.65 34.44 -10.33
CA GLN A 172 12.03 34.29 -11.63
C GLN A 172 12.01 35.62 -12.37
N VAL A 173 12.28 35.55 -13.67
CA VAL A 173 12.29 36.72 -14.54
C VAL A 173 11.06 36.68 -15.43
N ALA A 174 10.31 37.78 -15.44
CA ALA A 174 9.13 37.98 -16.28
C ALA A 174 9.35 39.19 -17.18
N VAL A 175 9.02 39.06 -18.47
CA VAL A 175 9.09 40.16 -19.42
C VAL A 175 7.68 40.70 -19.68
N TYR A 176 7.54 42.01 -19.56
CA TYR A 176 6.31 42.73 -19.82
C TYR A 176 6.49 43.68 -20.99
N ARG A 177 5.44 43.82 -21.79
CA ARG A 177 5.36 44.81 -22.86
C ARG A 177 4.19 45.75 -22.62
N ARG A 178 4.37 47.00 -22.98
CA ARG A 178 3.30 48.00 -22.96
C ARG A 178 2.23 47.67 -23.99
N GLY A 179 1.02 47.37 -23.50
CA GLY A 179 -0.20 47.30 -24.29
C GLY A 179 -0.91 48.66 -24.38
N PRO A 180 -2.12 48.72 -24.97
CA PRO A 180 -2.87 49.97 -25.08
C PRO A 180 -3.27 50.57 -23.73
N ASP A 181 -3.68 49.72 -22.77
CA ASP A 181 -4.22 50.16 -21.47
C ASP A 181 -3.48 49.62 -20.25
N ARG A 182 -2.53 48.69 -20.43
CA ARG A 182 -1.80 48.02 -19.34
C ARG A 182 -0.52 47.34 -19.82
N TRP A 183 0.33 46.94 -18.88
CA TRP A 183 1.47 46.06 -19.16
C TRP A 183 1.00 44.61 -19.27
N LEU A 184 1.44 43.92 -20.33
CA LEU A 184 1.07 42.54 -20.67
C LEU A 184 2.31 41.65 -20.56
N LEU A 185 2.18 40.49 -19.92
CA LEU A 185 3.20 39.45 -19.87
C LEU A 185 3.47 38.95 -21.29
N SER A 186 4.74 38.98 -21.70
CA SER A 186 5.18 38.73 -23.07
C SER A 186 6.30 37.70 -23.08
N PRO A 187 6.44 36.90 -24.16
CA PRO A 187 7.64 36.09 -24.35
C PRO A 187 8.88 37.00 -24.39
N PRO A 188 9.99 36.63 -23.73
CA PRO A 188 11.26 37.33 -23.92
C PRO A 188 11.72 37.21 -25.37
N ASP A 189 12.35 38.27 -25.90
CA ASP A 189 12.93 38.24 -27.26
C ASP A 189 14.12 37.24 -27.33
N PRO A 190 14.46 36.69 -28.50
CA PRO A 190 15.55 35.72 -28.63
C PRO A 190 16.89 36.18 -28.03
N GLU A 191 17.21 37.47 -28.14
CA GLU A 191 18.43 38.05 -27.58
C GLU A 191 18.51 37.95 -26.05
N PHE A 192 17.36 37.87 -25.36
CA PHE A 192 17.31 37.69 -23.90
C PHE A 192 17.92 36.34 -23.47
N TRP A 193 17.68 35.29 -24.26
CA TRP A 193 18.16 33.92 -24.00
C TRP A 193 19.59 33.69 -24.50
N GLY A 194 19.98 34.40 -25.56
CA GLY A 194 21.25 34.20 -26.25
C GLY A 194 21.23 32.98 -27.17
N GLU A 195 22.38 32.67 -27.76
CA GLU A 195 22.55 31.48 -28.60
C GLU A 195 22.50 30.19 -27.76
N GLN A 196 22.18 29.07 -28.39
CA GLN A 196 22.28 27.75 -27.75
C GLN A 196 23.75 27.33 -27.67
N GLU A 197 24.20 27.01 -26.47
CA GLU A 197 25.51 26.46 -26.19
C GLU A 197 25.41 24.98 -25.80
N THR A 198 26.53 24.27 -25.92
CA THR A 198 26.61 22.84 -25.60
C THR A 198 27.82 22.59 -24.72
N VAL A 199 27.63 21.84 -23.63
CA VAL A 199 28.70 21.26 -22.82
C VAL A 199 28.57 19.74 -22.89
N SER A 200 29.64 19.06 -23.30
CA SER A 200 29.71 17.60 -23.39
C SER A 200 30.71 17.03 -22.40
N GLY A 201 30.24 16.08 -21.60
CA GLY A 201 31.03 15.21 -20.73
C GLY A 201 31.22 13.81 -21.33
N GLU A 202 31.53 12.83 -20.48
CA GLU A 202 31.71 11.44 -20.89
C GLU A 202 30.35 10.78 -21.17
N ARG A 203 29.38 10.97 -20.27
CA ARG A 203 28.06 10.32 -20.30
C ARG A 203 26.90 11.29 -20.47
N LEU A 204 27.12 12.60 -20.40
CA LEU A 204 26.10 13.63 -20.55
C LEU A 204 26.53 14.67 -21.58
N THR A 205 25.62 15.03 -22.49
CA THR A 205 25.67 16.29 -23.24
C THR A 205 24.50 17.16 -22.82
N LEU A 206 24.81 18.40 -22.41
CA LEU A 206 23.82 19.40 -22.02
C LEU A 206 23.82 20.55 -23.03
N ARG A 207 22.67 20.79 -23.65
CA ARG A 207 22.41 21.95 -24.51
C ARG A 207 21.60 22.98 -23.72
N TYR A 208 22.00 24.24 -23.74
CA TYR A 208 21.36 25.28 -22.92
C TYR A 208 21.49 26.68 -23.55
N PRO A 209 20.61 27.64 -23.19
CA PRO A 209 20.74 29.02 -23.65
C PRO A 209 21.93 29.73 -22.98
N ALA A 210 22.71 30.52 -23.72
CA ALA A 210 23.91 31.21 -23.23
C ALA A 210 23.66 32.05 -21.96
N ARG A 211 22.44 32.55 -21.75
CA ARG A 211 22.02 33.22 -20.51
C ARG A 211 22.29 32.38 -19.24
N ASP A 212 22.07 31.07 -19.33
CA ASP A 212 22.19 30.16 -18.19
C ASP A 212 23.59 29.51 -18.09
N ALA A 213 24.57 29.94 -18.90
CA ALA A 213 25.88 29.27 -19.03
C ALA A 213 26.59 28.97 -17.70
N HIS A 214 26.60 29.93 -16.76
CA HIS A 214 27.23 29.73 -15.47
C HIS A 214 26.59 28.59 -14.65
N ILE A 215 25.25 28.56 -14.59
CA ILE A 215 24.51 27.54 -13.84
C ILE A 215 24.53 26.22 -14.61
N ALA A 216 24.34 26.25 -15.92
CA ALA A 216 24.28 25.07 -16.77
C ALA A 216 25.64 24.34 -16.81
N ALA A 217 26.76 25.05 -16.86
CA ALA A 217 28.09 24.41 -16.79
C ALA A 217 28.32 23.69 -15.46
N ARG A 218 27.90 24.30 -14.34
CA ARG A 218 27.98 23.66 -13.01
C ARG A 218 27.01 22.46 -12.92
N LEU A 219 25.78 22.63 -13.41
CA LEU A 219 24.77 21.58 -13.44
C LEU A 219 25.22 20.39 -14.30
N ALA A 220 25.83 20.62 -15.46
CA ALA A 220 26.38 19.57 -16.31
C ALA A 220 27.41 18.71 -15.57
N ALA A 221 28.34 19.34 -14.85
CA ALA A 221 29.34 18.63 -14.06
C ALA A 221 28.72 17.82 -12.91
N ASP A 222 27.76 18.40 -12.18
CA ASP A 222 27.10 17.72 -11.05
C ASP A 222 26.18 16.58 -11.53
N LEU A 223 25.51 16.72 -12.68
CA LEU A 223 24.68 15.68 -13.29
C LEU A 223 25.54 14.54 -13.86
N GLU A 224 26.66 14.83 -14.52
CA GLU A 224 27.63 13.82 -14.97
C GLU A 224 28.15 12.99 -13.78
N ALA A 225 28.49 13.66 -12.67
CA ALA A 225 28.89 13.00 -11.44
C ALA A 225 27.77 12.13 -10.86
N GLU A 226 26.51 12.56 -10.94
CA GLU A 226 25.36 11.77 -10.47
C GLU A 226 25.08 10.56 -11.36
N LEU A 227 25.24 10.65 -12.70
CA LEU A 227 25.18 9.49 -13.60
C LEU A 227 26.27 8.47 -13.26
N THR A 228 27.48 8.95 -13.00
CA THR A 228 28.61 8.09 -12.58
C THR A 228 28.31 7.41 -11.24
N LYS A 229 27.79 8.17 -10.27
CA LYS A 229 27.37 7.66 -8.97
C LYS A 229 26.22 6.65 -9.09
N MET A 230 25.24 6.89 -9.96
CA MET A 230 24.15 5.96 -10.26
C MET A 230 24.70 4.62 -10.74
N CYS A 231 25.57 4.63 -11.74
CA CYS A 231 26.17 3.40 -12.27
C CYS A 231 27.05 2.66 -11.26
N TYR A 232 27.69 3.38 -10.32
CA TYR A 232 28.49 2.77 -9.25
C TYR A 232 27.64 2.23 -8.08
N ARG A 233 26.62 2.98 -7.63
CA ARG A 233 25.80 2.65 -6.45
C ARG A 233 24.66 1.69 -6.76
N LEU A 234 24.27 1.57 -8.02
CA LEU A 234 23.26 0.65 -8.53
C LEU A 234 23.92 -0.30 -9.56
N PRO A 235 24.84 -1.18 -9.11
CA PRO A 235 25.54 -2.11 -10.01
C PRO A 235 24.58 -3.02 -10.79
N GLU A 236 23.39 -3.26 -10.26
CA GLU A 236 22.33 -4.03 -10.93
C GLU A 236 21.85 -3.44 -12.27
N LEU A 237 22.05 -2.14 -12.50
CA LEU A 237 21.66 -1.49 -13.76
C LEU A 237 22.50 -1.97 -14.96
N ASN A 238 23.69 -2.56 -14.71
CA ASN A 238 24.64 -2.95 -15.74
C ASN A 238 24.84 -1.84 -16.78
N CYS A 239 25.15 -0.62 -16.32
CA CYS A 239 25.26 0.55 -17.19
C CYS A 239 26.16 0.25 -18.40
N PRO A 240 25.66 0.45 -19.63
CA PRO A 240 26.49 0.28 -20.81
C PRO A 240 27.69 1.23 -20.78
N HIS A 241 28.80 0.77 -21.35
CA HIS A 241 30.00 1.61 -21.49
C HIS A 241 29.76 2.81 -22.41
N ASP A 242 28.83 2.68 -23.35
CA ASP A 242 28.37 3.69 -24.30
C ASP A 242 27.09 4.43 -23.84
N LEU A 243 26.70 4.31 -22.56
CA LEU A 243 25.59 5.10 -22.02
C LEU A 243 25.91 6.59 -22.17
N HIS A 244 25.15 7.28 -23.01
CA HIS A 244 25.23 8.71 -23.23
C HIS A 244 23.83 9.33 -23.21
N VAL A 245 23.67 10.41 -22.45
CA VAL A 245 22.40 11.11 -22.23
C VAL A 245 22.51 12.49 -22.85
N LEU A 246 21.54 12.88 -23.66
CA LEU A 246 21.45 14.22 -24.23
C LEU A 246 20.27 14.97 -23.60
N ILE A 247 20.56 16.05 -22.88
CA ILE A 247 19.56 16.92 -22.25
C ILE A 247 19.56 18.28 -22.97
N GLU A 248 18.39 18.75 -23.35
CA GLU A 248 18.17 20.11 -23.85
C GLU A 248 17.39 20.94 -22.82
N LEU A 249 18.01 22.02 -22.34
CA LEU A 249 17.38 23.00 -21.48
C LEU A 249 16.67 24.04 -22.35
N THR A 250 15.34 23.94 -22.42
CA THR A 250 14.51 24.79 -23.28
C THR A 250 13.95 26.00 -22.54
N ALA A 251 13.81 27.11 -23.27
CA ALA A 251 13.11 28.31 -22.84
C ALA A 251 11.58 28.21 -23.02
N ASN A 252 11.06 27.13 -23.59
CA ASN A 252 9.63 26.94 -23.83
C ASN A 252 8.89 26.64 -22.51
N PRO A 253 7.89 27.45 -22.10
CA PRO A 253 7.11 27.21 -20.89
C PRO A 253 6.41 25.85 -20.84
N ALA A 254 6.14 25.22 -21.99
CA ALA A 254 5.53 23.89 -22.06
C ALA A 254 6.34 22.82 -21.30
N ALA A 255 7.67 22.98 -21.23
CA ALA A 255 8.54 22.07 -20.49
C ALA A 255 8.27 22.05 -18.98
N LEU A 256 7.70 23.13 -18.40
CA LEU A 256 7.26 23.12 -17.00
C LEU A 256 6.07 22.17 -16.80
N PHE A 257 5.17 22.07 -17.77
CA PHE A 257 4.04 21.15 -17.71
C PHE A 257 4.49 19.70 -17.95
N GLU A 258 5.34 19.47 -18.96
CA GLU A 258 5.86 18.15 -19.31
C GLU A 258 6.71 17.56 -18.18
N ALA A 259 7.53 18.38 -17.53
CA ALA A 259 8.30 17.97 -16.36
C ALA A 259 7.44 17.68 -15.12
N ASN A 260 6.11 17.79 -15.16
CA ASN A 260 5.22 17.35 -14.10
C ASN A 260 4.45 16.07 -14.44
N GLN A 261 4.52 15.59 -15.67
CA GLN A 261 3.95 14.30 -16.02
C GLN A 261 4.77 13.18 -15.34
N PRO A 262 4.14 12.01 -15.07
CA PRO A 262 4.89 10.79 -14.86
C PRO A 262 5.88 10.65 -16.00
N VAL A 263 7.08 10.13 -15.75
CA VAL A 263 8.17 10.11 -16.73
C VAL A 263 7.66 9.45 -18.02
N ASP A 264 7.27 10.29 -18.99
CA ASP A 264 6.68 9.90 -20.27
C ASP A 264 7.86 9.60 -21.19
N LEU A 265 8.19 8.31 -21.32
CA LEU A 265 9.38 7.82 -22.02
C LEU A 265 9.09 7.53 -23.47
N THR A 266 8.52 8.49 -24.18
CA THR A 266 8.47 8.41 -25.64
C THR A 266 9.84 8.64 -26.31
N LEU A 267 10.95 8.56 -25.57
CA LEU A 267 12.31 8.65 -26.11
C LEU A 267 12.98 7.26 -26.12
N PRO A 268 13.40 6.74 -27.28
CA PRO A 268 14.32 5.61 -27.36
C PRO A 268 15.75 6.05 -27.00
N VAL A 269 16.44 5.33 -26.11
CA VAL A 269 17.91 5.34 -26.04
C VAL A 269 18.43 4.40 -27.12
N PRO A 270 19.57 4.69 -27.77
CA PRO A 270 19.99 3.94 -28.95
C PRO A 270 20.47 2.54 -28.57
N ARG A 271 19.56 1.55 -28.56
CA ARG A 271 19.94 0.14 -28.69
C ARG A 271 20.02 -0.20 -30.17
N MET A 272 21.23 -0.13 -30.72
CA MET A 272 21.56 -0.83 -31.97
C MET A 272 21.34 -2.33 -31.78
N ARG A 273 20.13 -2.81 -32.07
CA ARG A 273 19.86 -4.21 -32.36
C ARG A 273 19.49 -4.33 -33.84
N THR A 274 20.53 -4.47 -34.65
CA THR A 274 20.45 -5.02 -35.99
C THR A 274 19.79 -6.41 -35.93
N LEU A 275 18.60 -6.55 -36.55
CA LEU A 275 18.13 -7.68 -37.37
C LEU A 275 16.59 -7.73 -37.37
N GLY A 276 15.98 -7.22 -38.46
CA GLY A 276 14.55 -7.37 -38.71
C GLY A 276 14.10 -6.57 -39.94
N TRP A 277 14.04 -7.21 -41.10
CA TRP A 277 13.90 -6.61 -42.44
C TRP A 277 12.52 -6.03 -42.80
N PHE A 278 11.63 -5.75 -41.85
CA PHE A 278 10.32 -5.17 -42.14
C PHE A 278 9.94 -4.08 -41.12
N SER A 279 10.27 -2.83 -41.43
CA SER A 279 9.70 -1.64 -40.79
C SER A 279 9.61 -0.53 -41.84
N PHE A 280 8.43 0.06 -41.96
CA PHE A 280 8.13 1.14 -42.91
C PHE A 280 9.00 2.39 -42.61
N PRO A 281 9.38 3.19 -43.62
CA PRO A 281 10.25 4.35 -43.42
C PRO A 281 9.43 5.55 -42.94
N THR A 282 9.15 5.66 -41.65
CA THR A 282 9.03 6.97 -41.03
C THR A 282 10.45 7.51 -40.89
N ARG A 283 10.75 8.62 -41.59
CA ARG A 283 12.00 9.38 -41.40
C ARG A 283 12.08 9.77 -39.93
N LEU A 284 12.88 9.05 -39.16
CA LEU A 284 13.41 9.50 -37.89
C LEU A 284 14.44 10.58 -38.23
N THR A 285 14.08 11.84 -38.04
CA THR A 285 15.08 12.91 -37.89
C THR A 285 15.81 12.68 -36.56
N GLU A 286 17.07 13.10 -36.48
CA GLU A 286 17.98 13.07 -35.31
C GLU A 286 17.41 13.70 -34.01
N GLU A 287 16.15 14.15 -34.00
CA GLU A 287 15.49 14.87 -32.91
C GLU A 287 14.76 13.95 -31.91
N SER A 288 14.77 12.64 -32.10
CA SER A 288 13.99 11.70 -31.28
C SER A 288 14.73 11.15 -30.04
N GLU A 289 15.95 11.61 -29.75
CA GLU A 289 16.79 11.10 -28.64
C GLU A 289 17.15 12.15 -27.56
N VAL A 290 16.44 13.30 -27.52
CA VAL A 290 16.76 14.44 -26.64
C VAL A 290 15.78 14.54 -25.47
N GLN A 291 16.28 14.48 -24.22
CA GLN A 291 15.47 14.79 -23.05
C GLN A 291 15.32 16.30 -22.89
N VAL A 292 14.11 16.82 -23.09
CA VAL A 292 13.82 18.26 -22.96
C VAL A 292 13.40 18.58 -21.53
N LEU A 293 14.10 19.51 -20.89
CA LEU A 293 13.80 20.01 -19.55
C LEU A 293 13.74 21.55 -19.59
N PRO A 294 12.97 22.21 -18.70
CA PRO A 294 12.96 23.67 -18.62
C PRO A 294 14.37 24.18 -18.29
N THR A 295 14.73 25.37 -18.76
CA THR A 295 16.00 26.03 -18.41
C THR A 295 15.96 26.65 -17.00
N PRO A 296 17.08 26.79 -16.26
CA PRO A 296 17.10 27.40 -14.93
C PRO A 296 16.47 28.79 -14.88
N SER A 297 16.66 29.64 -15.89
CA SER A 297 15.98 30.94 -15.98
C SER A 297 14.45 30.84 -16.05
N LEU A 298 13.90 29.73 -16.56
CA LEU A 298 12.45 29.46 -16.60
C LEU A 298 11.95 28.79 -15.31
N LEU A 299 12.76 27.90 -14.72
CA LEU A 299 12.44 27.22 -13.46
C LEU A 299 12.48 28.20 -12.27
N GLY A 300 13.51 29.04 -12.23
CA GLY A 300 13.89 29.98 -11.17
C GLY A 300 15.40 29.90 -10.91
N LEU A 301 16.09 31.04 -10.85
CA LEU A 301 17.52 31.15 -10.61
C LEU A 301 17.82 31.07 -9.10
N PRO A 302 18.81 30.27 -8.68
CA PRO A 302 19.16 30.14 -7.27
C PRO A 302 19.92 31.37 -6.76
N ARG A 303 19.51 31.90 -5.60
CA ARG A 303 20.24 32.99 -4.92
C ARG A 303 21.45 32.52 -4.12
N ASP A 304 21.41 31.28 -3.66
CA ASP A 304 22.41 30.72 -2.77
C ASP A 304 22.71 29.24 -3.07
N GLY A 305 23.58 28.65 -2.27
CA GLY A 305 23.93 27.23 -2.39
C GLY A 305 22.75 26.30 -2.15
N ALA A 306 21.81 26.64 -1.25
CA ALA A 306 20.67 25.81 -0.92
C ALA A 306 19.66 25.76 -2.08
N GLY A 307 19.35 26.90 -2.70
CA GLY A 307 18.54 27.00 -3.91
C GLY A 307 19.16 26.23 -5.07
N TYR A 308 20.48 26.32 -5.24
CA TYR A 308 21.18 25.55 -6.27
C TYR A 308 21.04 24.04 -6.04
N GLN A 309 21.26 23.56 -4.81
CA GLN A 309 21.13 22.15 -4.48
C GLN A 309 19.70 21.62 -4.70
N ALA A 310 18.68 22.43 -4.40
CA ALA A 310 17.29 22.08 -4.65
C ALA A 310 17.00 21.90 -6.15
N ILE A 311 17.47 22.83 -6.97
CA ILE A 311 17.35 22.76 -8.43
C ILE A 311 18.10 21.54 -8.98
N TYR A 312 19.38 21.38 -8.60
CA TYR A 312 20.21 20.24 -9.00
C TYR A 312 19.50 18.91 -8.71
N ARG A 313 18.97 18.75 -7.49
CA ARG A 313 18.24 17.54 -7.10
C ARG A 313 17.03 17.27 -7.99
N GLY A 314 16.27 18.30 -8.35
CA GLY A 314 15.13 18.17 -9.26
C GLY A 314 15.53 17.71 -10.67
N TYR A 315 16.57 18.30 -11.27
CA TYR A 315 17.10 17.85 -12.56
C TYR A 315 17.69 16.43 -12.48
N ALA A 316 18.43 16.13 -11.42
CA ALA A 316 19.03 14.81 -11.20
C ALA A 316 17.95 13.71 -11.09
N VAL A 317 16.88 13.95 -10.34
CA VAL A 317 15.73 13.02 -10.27
C VAL A 317 15.15 12.76 -11.66
N ARG A 318 14.95 13.80 -12.47
CA ARG A 318 14.36 13.66 -13.82
C ARG A 318 15.26 12.89 -14.79
N MET A 319 16.55 13.21 -14.79
CA MET A 319 17.54 12.52 -15.63
C MET A 319 17.70 11.06 -15.20
N VAL A 320 17.98 10.80 -13.92
CA VAL A 320 18.20 9.45 -13.40
C VAL A 320 16.97 8.57 -13.60
N SER A 321 15.77 9.11 -13.37
CA SER A 321 14.53 8.37 -13.60
C SER A 321 14.36 7.97 -15.06
N ALA A 322 14.68 8.88 -15.99
CA ALA A 322 14.59 8.59 -17.42
C ALA A 322 15.58 7.49 -17.84
N VAL A 323 16.82 7.56 -17.36
CA VAL A 323 17.85 6.56 -17.66
C VAL A 323 17.51 5.19 -17.08
N ILE A 324 17.08 5.11 -15.81
CA ILE A 324 16.69 3.84 -15.19
C ILE A 324 15.56 3.18 -15.97
N ALA A 325 14.56 3.97 -16.37
CA ALA A 325 13.39 3.45 -17.03
C ALA A 325 13.68 2.97 -18.46
N ASP A 326 14.54 3.67 -19.20
CA ASP A 326 15.05 3.18 -20.48
C ASP A 326 15.86 1.88 -20.33
N LEU A 327 16.78 1.83 -19.36
CA LEU A 327 17.59 0.63 -19.12
C LEU A 327 16.71 -0.59 -18.78
N ALA A 328 15.62 -0.36 -18.05
CA ALA A 328 14.60 -1.36 -17.71
C ALA A 328 13.67 -1.71 -18.89
N GLY A 329 13.69 -0.93 -19.98
CA GLY A 329 12.84 -1.10 -21.14
C GLY A 329 11.38 -0.74 -20.90
N TRP A 330 11.09 0.09 -19.91
CA TRP A 330 9.72 0.50 -19.57
C TRP A 330 9.27 1.64 -20.47
N ARG A 331 8.13 1.48 -21.16
CA ARG A 331 7.65 2.41 -22.20
C ARG A 331 6.41 3.22 -21.78
N CYS A 332 6.11 3.27 -20.48
CA CYS A 332 4.80 3.69 -19.92
C CYS A 332 3.63 2.85 -20.48
N CYS A 333 2.47 2.73 -19.83
CA CYS A 333 2.06 3.16 -18.49
C CYS A 333 1.63 1.95 -17.65
N ASP A 334 2.14 0.77 -18.02
CA ASP A 334 1.87 -0.49 -17.37
C ASP A 334 2.40 -0.46 -15.94
N ARG A 335 1.48 -0.66 -14.98
CA ARG A 335 1.77 -0.76 -13.54
C ARG A 335 2.63 0.40 -13.03
N ILE A 336 2.31 1.61 -13.51
CA ILE A 336 3.03 2.86 -13.19
C ILE A 336 3.28 3.03 -11.70
N MET A 337 2.34 2.62 -10.84
CA MET A 337 2.46 2.68 -9.39
C MET A 337 3.64 1.85 -8.87
N LEU A 338 3.72 0.58 -9.30
CA LEU A 338 4.78 -0.35 -8.88
C LEU A 338 6.13 0.10 -9.45
N PHE A 339 6.15 0.53 -10.73
CA PHE A 339 7.35 1.07 -11.34
C PHE A 339 7.87 2.30 -10.58
N GLN A 340 6.99 3.24 -10.22
CA GLN A 340 7.35 4.44 -9.47
C GLN A 340 7.83 4.11 -8.05
N ALA A 341 7.21 3.15 -7.36
CA ALA A 341 7.67 2.72 -6.03
C ALA A 341 9.08 2.11 -6.07
N LEU A 342 9.39 1.32 -7.11
CA LEU A 342 10.73 0.77 -7.36
C LEU A 342 11.74 1.86 -7.69
N LEU A 343 11.36 2.80 -8.57
CA LEU A 343 12.17 3.95 -8.94
C LEU A 343 12.49 4.82 -7.71
N ASP A 344 11.49 5.10 -6.88
CA ASP A 344 11.66 5.87 -5.64
C ASP A 344 12.64 5.20 -4.67
N SER A 345 12.63 3.86 -4.58
CA SER A 345 13.59 3.10 -3.79
C SER A 345 15.03 3.28 -4.31
N GLN A 346 15.23 3.25 -5.63
CA GLN A 346 16.53 3.51 -6.26
C GLN A 346 16.98 4.97 -6.05
N LEU A 347 16.09 5.94 -6.24
CA LEU A 347 16.36 7.36 -5.99
C LEU A 347 16.68 7.62 -4.51
N ALA A 348 16.05 6.90 -3.58
CA ALA A 348 16.36 6.98 -2.16
C ALA A 348 17.76 6.43 -1.84
N ARG A 349 18.19 5.34 -2.48
CA ARG A 349 19.58 4.84 -2.38
C ARG A 349 20.61 5.84 -2.90
N LEU A 350 20.24 6.66 -3.89
CA LEU A 350 21.07 7.74 -4.42
C LEU A 350 20.99 9.04 -3.61
N GLN A 351 20.17 9.09 -2.56
CA GLN A 351 19.89 10.30 -1.76
C GLN A 351 19.21 11.42 -2.57
N LEU A 352 18.57 11.06 -3.69
CA LEU A 352 17.79 11.98 -4.53
C LEU A 352 16.32 12.05 -4.08
N LYS A 353 15.79 11.01 -3.42
CA LYS A 353 14.44 11.01 -2.81
C LYS A 353 14.50 10.53 -1.36
N ARG A 354 13.47 10.85 -0.57
CA ARG A 354 13.31 10.32 0.79
C ARG A 354 12.76 8.89 0.74
N LYS A 355 13.15 8.04 1.70
CA LYS A 355 12.49 6.75 1.93
C LYS A 355 11.03 6.98 2.33
N THR A 356 10.11 6.30 1.65
CA THR A 356 8.65 6.51 1.74
C THR A 356 7.96 5.71 2.84
N ILE A 357 8.65 4.73 3.46
CA ILE A 357 8.10 3.91 4.53
C ILE A 357 8.87 4.01 5.83
N PHE A 358 8.10 4.12 6.91
CA PHE A 358 8.56 4.14 8.30
C PHE A 358 7.98 2.94 9.08
N PRO A 359 8.56 2.58 10.24
CA PRO A 359 8.06 1.48 11.06
C PRO A 359 6.58 1.59 11.47
N GLY A 360 6.07 2.81 11.68
CA GLY A 360 4.65 3.04 12.02
C GLY A 360 3.69 2.67 10.89
N ASP A 361 4.12 2.86 9.63
CA ASP A 361 3.35 2.48 8.45
C ASP A 361 3.21 0.95 8.36
N LEU A 362 4.29 0.22 8.67
CA LEU A 362 4.30 -1.24 8.67
C LEU A 362 3.43 -1.82 9.79
N THR A 363 3.28 -1.13 10.93
CA THR A 363 2.36 -1.54 11.99
C THR A 363 0.91 -1.55 11.51
N ALA A 364 0.49 -0.56 10.70
CA ALA A 364 -0.86 -0.53 10.13
C ALA A 364 -1.12 -1.67 9.12
N LEU A 365 -0.05 -2.26 8.57
CA LEU A 365 -0.11 -3.33 7.59
C LEU A 365 0.06 -4.72 8.18
N GLN A 366 0.19 -4.86 9.51
CA GLN A 366 0.39 -6.17 10.14
C GLN A 366 -0.71 -7.17 9.78
N GLU A 367 -1.92 -6.71 9.44
CA GLU A 367 -3.02 -7.56 9.00
C GLU A 367 -3.12 -7.80 7.49
N ALA A 368 -2.30 -7.11 6.69
CA ALA A 368 -2.37 -7.19 5.23
C ALA A 368 -1.81 -8.53 4.73
N LEU A 369 -2.64 -9.28 4.00
CA LEU A 369 -2.22 -10.48 3.28
C LEU A 369 -1.58 -10.12 1.95
N LEU A 370 -0.54 -10.85 1.55
CA LEU A 370 0.17 -10.55 0.30
C LEU A 370 -0.74 -10.66 -0.93
N PRO A 371 -1.64 -11.68 -1.07
CA PRO A 371 -2.62 -11.72 -2.14
C PRO A 371 -3.53 -10.50 -2.21
N GLU A 372 -3.93 -9.91 -1.08
CA GLU A 372 -4.79 -8.72 -1.08
C GLU A 372 -4.01 -7.46 -1.55
N VAL A 373 -2.76 -7.32 -1.09
CA VAL A 373 -1.87 -6.24 -1.54
C VAL A 373 -1.62 -6.35 -3.06
N VAL A 374 -1.42 -7.57 -3.54
CA VAL A 374 -1.28 -7.92 -4.97
C VAL A 374 -2.61 -7.87 -5.72
N ALA A 375 -3.78 -7.97 -5.11
CA ALA A 375 -5.03 -7.75 -5.83
C ALA A 375 -5.20 -6.24 -6.13
N ARG A 376 -4.95 -5.40 -5.11
CA ARG A 376 -5.19 -3.95 -5.17
C ARG A 376 -4.33 -3.21 -6.19
N TRP A 377 -3.11 -3.67 -6.46
CA TRP A 377 -2.22 -3.00 -7.42
C TRP A 377 -2.64 -3.15 -8.89
N HIS A 378 -3.53 -4.11 -9.20
CA HIS A 378 -3.93 -4.46 -10.57
C HIS A 378 -5.17 -3.68 -10.98
N THR A 379 -5.98 -3.26 -10.00
CA THR A 379 -7.30 -2.67 -10.22
C THR A 379 -7.31 -1.15 -10.10
N ASP A 380 -6.34 -0.53 -9.41
CA ASP A 380 -6.50 0.84 -8.90
C ASP A 380 -5.43 1.83 -9.41
N ALA A 381 -5.26 1.91 -10.73
CA ALA A 381 -4.32 2.84 -11.38
C ALA A 381 -4.65 4.33 -11.16
N THR A 382 -5.79 4.64 -10.52
CA THR A 382 -6.28 6.00 -10.26
C THR A 382 -5.90 6.56 -8.89
N ARG A 383 -5.35 5.74 -7.98
CA ARG A 383 -5.04 6.19 -6.62
C ARG A 383 -3.72 6.97 -6.57
N PRO A 384 -3.63 8.09 -5.83
CA PRO A 384 -2.35 8.80 -5.64
C PRO A 384 -1.30 7.92 -4.94
N LEU A 385 -0.07 7.89 -5.45
CA LEU A 385 1.08 7.16 -4.87
C LEU A 385 1.32 7.36 -3.37
N PRO A 386 1.17 8.58 -2.80
CA PRO A 386 1.36 8.80 -1.36
C PRO A 386 0.41 7.98 -0.48
N GLU A 387 -0.69 7.45 -1.04
CA GLU A 387 -1.67 6.62 -0.31
C GLU A 387 -1.43 5.11 -0.48
N ALA A 388 -0.45 4.70 -1.30
CA ALA A 388 -0.16 3.30 -1.62
C ALA A 388 0.91 2.70 -0.69
N THR A 389 0.79 2.90 0.62
CA THR A 389 1.74 2.41 1.62
C THR A 389 2.02 0.90 1.51
N GLU A 390 0.99 0.11 1.19
CA GLU A 390 1.10 -1.35 1.01
C GLU A 390 2.09 -1.72 -0.10
N LEU A 391 2.10 -0.94 -1.18
CA LEU A 391 2.94 -1.16 -2.35
C LEU A 391 4.42 -0.84 -2.06
N TYR A 392 4.68 0.28 -1.38
CA TYR A 392 6.03 0.59 -0.95
C TYR A 392 6.55 -0.45 0.06
N ALA A 393 5.65 -1.04 0.87
CA ALA A 393 6.02 -2.05 1.87
C ALA A 393 6.41 -3.34 1.17
N LEU A 394 5.63 -3.74 0.16
CA LEU A 394 5.94 -4.84 -0.73
C LEU A 394 7.28 -4.63 -1.45
N VAL A 395 7.51 -3.46 -2.05
CA VAL A 395 8.79 -3.16 -2.72
C VAL A 395 9.97 -3.26 -1.75
N GLN A 396 9.83 -2.70 -0.54
CA GLN A 396 10.88 -2.78 0.46
C GLN A 396 11.11 -4.22 0.93
N PHE A 397 10.06 -5.02 1.12
CA PHE A 397 10.15 -6.44 1.43
C PHE A 397 10.91 -7.22 0.35
N LEU A 398 10.55 -7.03 -0.92
CA LEU A 398 11.19 -7.74 -2.04
C LEU A 398 12.67 -7.37 -2.19
N ILE A 399 13.04 -6.11 -1.91
CA ILE A 399 14.42 -5.65 -2.01
C ILE A 399 15.24 -6.06 -0.78
N GLU A 400 14.74 -5.79 0.42
CA GLU A 400 15.52 -5.94 1.66
C GLU A 400 15.50 -7.36 2.23
N ASP A 401 14.39 -8.09 2.09
CA ASP A 401 14.22 -9.42 2.70
C ASP A 401 14.32 -10.54 1.66
N ALA A 402 13.67 -10.40 0.50
CA ALA A 402 13.81 -11.38 -0.60
C ALA A 402 15.12 -11.21 -1.40
N GLY A 403 15.84 -10.10 -1.22
CA GLY A 403 17.14 -9.86 -1.87
C GLY A 403 17.07 -9.60 -3.38
N ILE A 404 15.89 -9.28 -3.91
CA ILE A 404 15.68 -9.04 -5.34
C ILE A 404 15.98 -7.58 -5.64
N SER A 405 16.84 -7.32 -6.63
CA SER A 405 17.18 -5.92 -6.97
C SER A 405 15.96 -5.17 -7.53
N ALA A 406 15.86 -3.88 -7.22
CA ALA A 406 14.79 -3.03 -7.75
C ALA A 406 14.74 -3.04 -9.29
N PHE A 407 15.91 -3.13 -9.93
CA PHE A 407 16.02 -3.19 -11.38
C PHE A 407 15.50 -4.50 -11.96
N ALA A 408 15.78 -5.65 -11.33
CA ALA A 408 15.24 -6.94 -11.76
C ALA A 408 13.70 -6.96 -11.66
N LEU A 409 13.14 -6.36 -10.59
CA LEU A 409 11.70 -6.19 -10.44
C LEU A 409 11.13 -5.30 -11.56
N GLN A 410 11.79 -4.19 -11.90
CA GLN A 410 11.37 -3.30 -13.00
C GLN A 410 11.40 -4.01 -14.37
N GLN A 411 12.43 -4.81 -14.66
CA GLN A 411 12.47 -5.63 -15.87
C GLN A 411 11.36 -6.69 -15.90
N GLY A 412 11.02 -7.25 -14.73
CA GLY A 412 9.88 -8.17 -14.62
C GLY A 412 8.56 -7.52 -15.01
N ILE A 413 8.34 -6.23 -14.71
CA ILE A 413 7.09 -5.51 -15.05
C ILE A 413 6.87 -5.51 -16.57
N THR A 414 7.93 -5.34 -17.35
CA THR A 414 7.86 -5.27 -18.81
C THR A 414 7.86 -6.64 -19.48
N ALA A 415 8.51 -7.63 -18.87
CA ALA A 415 8.69 -8.96 -19.45
C ALA A 415 7.59 -9.98 -19.10
N LEU A 416 6.84 -9.78 -18.00
CA LEU A 416 5.95 -10.79 -17.44
C LEU A 416 4.49 -10.34 -17.36
N PRO A 417 3.52 -11.26 -17.55
CA PRO A 417 2.11 -10.95 -17.38
C PRO A 417 1.80 -10.51 -15.93
N PRO A 418 0.70 -9.77 -15.71
CA PRO A 418 0.32 -9.33 -14.37
C PRO A 418 0.02 -10.52 -13.47
N GLU A 419 -0.74 -11.49 -13.99
CA GLU A 419 -1.00 -12.73 -13.28
C GLU A 419 0.30 -13.55 -13.17
N GLY A 420 0.80 -13.68 -11.94
CA GLY A 420 2.03 -14.44 -11.68
C GLY A 420 3.33 -13.66 -11.78
N TRP A 421 3.31 -12.33 -12.00
CA TRP A 421 4.53 -11.50 -11.92
C TRP A 421 5.28 -11.74 -10.62
N LEU A 422 4.57 -11.68 -9.49
CA LEU A 422 5.16 -11.84 -8.16
C LEU A 422 5.83 -13.21 -8.03
N ALA A 423 5.11 -14.29 -8.35
CA ALA A 423 5.63 -15.64 -8.30
C ALA A 423 6.87 -15.83 -9.18
N ALA A 424 6.88 -15.22 -10.37
CA ALA A 424 7.99 -15.30 -11.30
C ALA A 424 9.22 -14.51 -10.85
N VAL A 425 9.06 -13.29 -10.30
CA VAL A 425 10.22 -12.51 -9.81
C VAL A 425 10.77 -13.03 -8.49
N THR A 426 9.95 -13.71 -7.71
CA THR A 426 10.39 -14.36 -6.46
C THR A 426 10.82 -15.81 -6.66
N ALA A 427 10.74 -16.34 -7.88
CA ALA A 427 11.14 -17.71 -8.19
C ALA A 427 12.60 -17.93 -7.80
N GLY A 428 12.86 -18.93 -6.96
CA GLY A 428 14.19 -19.26 -6.44
C GLY A 428 14.57 -18.51 -5.15
N SER A 429 13.81 -17.50 -4.73
CA SER A 429 13.91 -16.93 -3.36
C SER A 429 12.95 -17.63 -2.39
N PHE A 430 11.81 -18.09 -2.91
CA PHE A 430 10.82 -18.89 -2.18
C PHE A 430 10.36 -20.03 -3.09
N GLU A 431 10.17 -21.21 -2.52
CA GLU A 431 9.73 -22.41 -3.24
C GLU A 431 8.22 -22.46 -3.40
N THR A 432 7.48 -21.90 -2.43
CA THR A 432 6.01 -21.94 -2.41
C THR A 432 5.38 -20.58 -2.11
N PRO A 433 4.13 -20.32 -2.56
CA PRO A 433 3.40 -19.12 -2.19
C PRO A 433 3.20 -18.97 -0.68
N ALA A 434 3.08 -20.08 0.06
CA ALA A 434 2.95 -20.06 1.51
C ALA A 434 4.23 -19.59 2.20
N GLU A 435 5.40 -20.00 1.69
CA GLU A 435 6.69 -19.52 2.19
C GLU A 435 6.87 -18.01 1.97
N LEU A 436 6.47 -17.52 0.80
CA LEU A 436 6.48 -16.10 0.47
C LEU A 436 5.54 -15.30 1.40
N GLU A 437 4.33 -15.78 1.65
CA GLU A 437 3.40 -15.17 2.62
C GLU A 437 4.01 -15.16 4.04
N ARG A 438 4.59 -16.27 4.50
CA ARG A 438 5.29 -16.31 5.80
C ARG A 438 6.42 -15.30 5.89
N ALA A 439 7.21 -15.15 4.82
CA ALA A 439 8.29 -14.17 4.76
C ALA A 439 7.76 -12.73 4.83
N TRP A 440 6.68 -12.44 4.08
CA TRP A 440 5.98 -11.15 4.13
C TRP A 440 5.50 -10.81 5.56
N GLN A 441 4.83 -11.76 6.22
CA GLN A 441 4.34 -11.52 7.58
C GLN A 441 5.46 -11.37 8.61
N ARG A 442 6.56 -12.14 8.49
CA ARG A 442 7.76 -11.94 9.31
C ARG A 442 8.39 -10.57 9.08
N TYR A 443 8.40 -10.10 7.83
CA TYR A 443 8.93 -8.78 7.51
C TYR A 443 8.11 -7.68 8.22
N LEU A 444 6.77 -7.74 8.11
CA LEU A 444 5.87 -6.78 8.76
C LEU A 444 6.02 -6.78 10.29
N LEU A 445 6.09 -7.96 10.92
CA LEU A 445 6.26 -8.07 12.38
C LEU A 445 7.64 -7.59 12.86
N ARG A 446 8.73 -7.94 12.16
CA ARG A 446 10.09 -7.55 12.56
C ARG A 446 10.36 -6.06 12.37
N ARG A 447 9.77 -5.43 11.36
CA ARG A 447 10.05 -4.04 10.97
C ARG A 447 8.98 -3.03 11.43
N GLY A 448 7.78 -3.50 11.79
CA GLY A 448 6.79 -2.69 12.47
C GLY A 448 7.25 -2.26 13.87
N ALA A 449 6.61 -1.26 14.45
CA ALA A 449 6.80 -0.97 15.87
C ALA A 449 6.42 -2.21 16.69
N ALA A 450 7.25 -2.56 17.69
CA ALA A 450 7.06 -3.76 18.52
C ALA A 450 5.59 -3.89 18.94
N ALA A 451 5.00 -5.05 18.64
CA ALA A 451 3.65 -5.38 19.03
C ALA A 451 3.48 -5.11 20.53
N ARG A 452 2.36 -4.47 20.91
CA ARG A 452 2.00 -4.32 22.33
C ARG A 452 1.92 -5.72 22.91
N VAL A 453 2.67 -5.96 23.99
CA VAL A 453 2.52 -7.17 24.82
C VAL A 453 1.04 -7.28 25.21
N PRO A 454 0.40 -8.44 25.05
CA PRO A 454 -1.03 -8.58 25.35
C PRO A 454 -1.34 -8.16 26.78
N ALA A 455 -2.46 -7.43 26.95
CA ALA A 455 -3.06 -7.19 28.26
C ALA A 455 -3.90 -8.39 28.74
N ALA A 456 -4.29 -9.28 27.82
CA ALA A 456 -5.03 -10.49 28.11
C ALA A 456 -4.15 -11.54 28.80
N ALA A 457 -4.73 -12.26 29.76
CA ALA A 457 -4.07 -13.42 30.36
C ALA A 457 -4.08 -14.59 29.37
N TRP A 458 -2.98 -15.33 29.31
CA TRP A 458 -2.92 -16.59 28.57
C TRP A 458 -3.76 -17.66 29.25
N PRO A 459 -4.39 -18.57 28.48
CA PRO A 459 -5.13 -19.69 29.06
C PRO A 459 -4.17 -20.66 29.76
N ALA A 460 -4.69 -21.49 30.66
CA ALA A 460 -3.90 -22.53 31.32
C ALA A 460 -3.49 -23.64 30.32
N ASP A 461 -4.27 -23.81 29.26
CA ASP A 461 -4.05 -24.79 28.20
C ASP A 461 -2.71 -24.61 27.49
N ALA A 462 -2.08 -25.73 27.12
CA ALA A 462 -0.88 -25.76 26.30
C ALA A 462 -1.23 -25.74 24.80
N LEU A 463 -0.64 -24.81 24.05
CA LEU A 463 -0.79 -24.78 22.60
C LEU A 463 0.08 -25.86 21.95
N HIS A 464 -0.52 -26.71 21.12
CA HIS A 464 0.17 -27.70 20.30
C HIS A 464 0.04 -27.34 18.83
N LEU A 465 1.16 -27.38 18.11
CA LEU A 465 1.26 -26.99 16.71
C LEU A 465 1.77 -28.18 15.89
N VAL A 466 1.14 -28.45 14.76
CA VAL A 466 1.74 -29.29 13.71
C VAL A 466 2.34 -28.37 12.67
N CYS A 467 3.66 -28.48 12.48
CA CYS A 467 4.37 -27.65 11.52
C CYS A 467 5.31 -28.51 10.67
N GLN A 468 5.44 -28.14 9.40
CA GLN A 468 6.34 -28.74 8.44
C GLN A 468 7.59 -27.88 8.31
N PRO A 469 8.79 -28.44 8.50
CA PRO A 469 10.04 -27.77 8.19
C PRO A 469 10.18 -27.41 6.71
N ASP A 470 10.78 -26.25 6.42
CA ASP A 470 11.02 -25.79 5.05
C ASP A 470 11.97 -26.72 4.27
N ASP A 471 12.76 -27.56 4.96
CA ASP A 471 13.65 -28.56 4.32
C ASP A 471 12.93 -29.86 3.89
N GLY A 472 11.62 -29.93 4.10
CA GLY A 472 10.81 -31.09 3.73
C GLY A 472 11.02 -32.33 4.61
N SER A 473 11.67 -32.22 5.77
CA SER A 473 12.02 -33.35 6.65
C SER A 473 10.83 -34.03 7.39
N GLY A 474 9.60 -33.82 6.91
CA GLY A 474 8.37 -34.35 7.50
C GLY A 474 7.79 -33.47 8.61
N SER A 475 6.49 -33.59 8.86
CA SER A 475 5.81 -32.76 9.86
C SER A 475 6.26 -33.08 11.29
N VAL A 476 6.18 -32.08 12.16
CA VAL A 476 6.52 -32.21 13.58
C VAL A 476 5.41 -31.67 14.47
N LEU A 477 5.18 -32.33 15.59
CA LEU A 477 4.33 -31.84 16.67
C LEU A 477 5.20 -31.06 17.66
N GLN A 478 4.77 -29.85 17.99
CA GLN A 478 5.46 -28.99 18.94
C GLN A 478 4.51 -28.46 19.99
N ARG A 479 5.02 -28.30 21.20
CA ARG A 479 4.37 -27.53 22.25
C ARG A 479 4.90 -26.11 22.20
N TYR A 480 4.01 -25.14 22.04
CA TYR A 480 4.34 -23.71 22.03
C TYR A 480 3.88 -23.06 23.33
N ASP A 481 4.75 -22.27 23.95
CA ASP A 481 4.41 -21.41 25.08
C ASP A 481 4.24 -19.97 24.59
N PRO A 482 2.99 -19.44 24.54
CA PRO A 482 2.73 -18.08 24.09
C PRO A 482 3.35 -16.99 24.95
N ALA A 483 3.64 -17.27 26.23
CA ALA A 483 4.21 -16.28 27.15
C ALA A 483 5.71 -16.08 26.93
N SER A 484 6.46 -17.17 26.72
CA SER A 484 7.90 -17.11 26.45
C SER A 484 8.24 -17.04 24.97
N GLY A 485 7.29 -17.40 24.09
CA GLY A 485 7.52 -17.57 22.66
C GLY A 485 8.34 -18.80 22.29
N ALA A 486 8.60 -19.70 23.26
CA ALA A 486 9.38 -20.91 23.04
C ALA A 486 8.54 -22.02 22.40
N ALA A 487 9.15 -22.77 21.47
CA ALA A 487 8.58 -23.96 20.88
C ALA A 487 9.47 -25.18 21.20
N GLU A 488 8.87 -26.22 21.75
CA GLU A 488 9.54 -27.48 22.10
C GLU A 488 9.04 -28.60 21.19
N LEU A 489 9.96 -29.33 20.55
CA LEU A 489 9.63 -30.52 19.77
C LEU A 489 9.14 -31.63 20.70
N THR A 490 7.89 -32.06 20.54
CA THR A 490 7.30 -33.14 21.33
C THR A 490 7.27 -34.46 20.56
N TRP A 491 7.07 -34.42 19.24
CA TRP A 491 7.01 -35.62 18.41
C TRP A 491 7.39 -35.35 16.95
N ARG A 492 7.98 -36.35 16.29
CA ARG A 492 8.25 -36.33 14.85
C ARG A 492 7.23 -37.21 14.14
N LEU A 493 6.48 -36.62 13.22
CA LEU A 493 5.46 -37.33 12.47
C LEU A 493 6.12 -38.09 11.32
N GLY A 494 5.54 -39.22 10.93
CA GLY A 494 6.05 -40.05 9.86
C GLY A 494 5.68 -39.54 8.46
N GLN A 495 4.70 -38.64 8.37
CA GLN A 495 4.10 -38.18 7.11
C GLN A 495 4.14 -36.66 6.96
N GLU A 496 3.81 -36.19 5.74
CA GLU A 496 3.84 -34.76 5.40
C GLU A 496 2.74 -33.96 6.09
N THR A 497 1.53 -34.53 6.25
CA THR A 497 0.39 -33.80 6.83
C THR A 497 -0.18 -34.54 8.02
N ALA A 498 -0.74 -33.78 8.97
CA ALA A 498 -1.41 -34.35 10.15
C ALA A 498 -2.72 -33.64 10.48
N VAL A 499 -3.61 -34.40 11.11
CA VAL A 499 -4.84 -33.89 11.74
C VAL A 499 -4.75 -34.18 13.23
N LEU A 500 -4.96 -33.16 14.04
CA LEU A 500 -5.04 -33.20 15.48
C LEU A 500 -6.49 -33.07 15.90
N LEU A 501 -6.89 -33.94 16.81
CA LEU A 501 -8.13 -33.81 17.56
C LEU A 501 -7.77 -33.78 19.05
N PRO A 502 -7.96 -32.64 19.74
CA PRO A 502 -7.74 -32.59 21.18
C PRO A 502 -8.79 -33.43 21.92
N LEU A 503 -8.34 -34.14 22.95
CA LEU A 503 -9.17 -34.92 23.88
C LEU A 503 -9.00 -34.33 25.29
N PRO A 504 -9.73 -33.25 25.62
CA PRO A 504 -9.47 -32.41 26.80
C PRO A 504 -9.50 -33.17 28.13
N ALA A 505 -10.44 -34.11 28.29
CA ALA A 505 -10.61 -34.85 29.55
C ALA A 505 -9.41 -35.75 29.91
N HIS A 506 -8.53 -36.02 28.94
CA HIS A 506 -7.40 -36.95 29.11
C HIS A 506 -6.05 -36.29 28.83
N SER A 507 -5.99 -34.98 28.52
CA SER A 507 -4.79 -34.30 28.03
C SER A 507 -4.06 -35.12 26.95
N ALA A 508 -4.83 -35.65 26.00
CA ALA A 508 -4.35 -36.50 24.91
C ALA A 508 -4.75 -35.92 23.54
N LEU A 509 -4.05 -36.32 22.49
CA LEU A 509 -4.33 -35.96 21.10
C LEU A 509 -4.57 -37.22 20.28
N LEU A 510 -5.64 -37.24 19.49
CA LEU A 510 -5.71 -38.16 18.35
C LEU A 510 -5.01 -37.52 17.16
N VAL A 511 -4.02 -38.22 16.63
CA VAL A 511 -3.19 -37.75 15.52
C VAL A 511 -3.43 -38.65 14.32
N GLY A 512 -3.98 -38.09 13.25
CA GLY A 512 -4.15 -38.73 11.96
C GLY A 512 -3.12 -38.22 10.96
N GLU A 513 -2.12 -39.04 10.63
CA GLU A 513 -1.10 -38.76 9.63
C GLU A 513 -1.57 -39.19 8.23
N ARG A 514 -1.28 -38.37 7.21
CA ARG A 514 -1.56 -38.68 5.80
C ARG A 514 -0.36 -38.33 4.91
N GLY A 515 0.01 -39.26 4.04
CA GLY A 515 1.03 -39.06 3.00
C GLY A 515 0.51 -38.30 1.78
N ALA A 516 1.42 -37.75 0.98
CA ALA A 516 1.12 -36.84 -0.14
C ALA A 516 0.40 -37.48 -1.33
N GLU A 517 0.69 -38.76 -1.63
CA GLU A 517 0.25 -39.39 -2.89
C GLU A 517 -0.71 -40.59 -2.73
N SER A 518 -0.90 -41.16 -1.52
CA SER A 518 -1.87 -42.25 -1.35
C SER A 518 -2.43 -42.37 0.08
N GLN A 519 -3.71 -42.78 0.19
CA GLN A 519 -4.36 -43.15 1.46
C GLN A 519 -3.77 -44.42 2.10
N ALA A 520 -2.90 -45.15 1.39
CA ALA A 520 -2.35 -46.44 1.82
C ALA A 520 -1.24 -46.32 2.88
N GLU A 521 -0.74 -45.11 3.15
CA GLU A 521 0.28 -44.85 4.19
C GLU A 521 -0.26 -44.01 5.37
N ALA A 522 -1.58 -43.82 5.44
CA ALA A 522 -2.18 -43.12 6.56
C ALA A 522 -2.00 -43.92 7.86
N LEU A 523 -1.64 -43.22 8.95
CA LEU A 523 -1.55 -43.78 10.30
C LEU A 523 -2.43 -42.95 11.22
N THR A 524 -3.12 -43.58 12.16
CA THR A 524 -3.78 -42.83 13.24
C THR A 524 -3.40 -43.43 14.56
N PHE A 525 -3.03 -42.57 15.50
CA PHE A 525 -2.57 -42.97 16.83
C PHE A 525 -3.06 -41.99 17.90
N LEU A 526 -3.21 -42.52 19.09
CA LEU A 526 -3.42 -41.72 20.29
C LEU A 526 -2.06 -41.31 20.85
N TRP A 527 -1.84 -40.01 21.00
CA TRP A 527 -0.64 -39.42 21.58
C TRP A 527 -0.95 -38.85 22.97
N GLN A 528 -0.14 -39.19 23.96
CA GLN A 528 -0.24 -38.63 25.31
C GLN A 528 1.15 -38.57 25.94
N ALA A 529 1.56 -37.38 26.40
CA ALA A 529 2.80 -37.17 27.14
C ALA A 529 4.07 -37.79 26.50
N GLY A 530 4.17 -37.76 25.17
CA GLY A 530 5.32 -38.31 24.43
C GLY A 530 5.24 -39.81 24.11
N GLU A 531 4.18 -40.50 24.54
CA GLU A 531 3.88 -41.87 24.11
C GLU A 531 2.85 -41.87 22.98
N SER A 532 3.00 -42.80 22.03
CA SER A 532 2.03 -43.02 20.95
C SER A 532 1.49 -44.45 20.97
N ARG A 533 0.20 -44.58 20.67
CA ARG A 533 -0.51 -45.86 20.60
C ARG A 533 -1.26 -45.95 19.28
N PRO A 534 -0.82 -46.78 18.32
CA PRO A 534 -1.48 -46.87 17.03
C PRO A 534 -2.87 -47.46 17.19
N LEU A 535 -3.83 -46.91 16.46
CA LEU A 535 -5.16 -47.49 16.32
C LEU A 535 -5.09 -48.70 15.38
N ALA A 536 -5.97 -49.67 15.59
CA ALA A 536 -6.12 -50.79 14.66
C ALA A 536 -6.52 -50.28 13.27
N GLN A 537 -5.74 -50.65 12.25
CA GLN A 537 -6.09 -50.41 10.84
C GLN A 537 -7.23 -51.36 10.42
N ASP A 538 -7.99 -50.96 9.40
CA ASP A 538 -9.00 -51.85 8.82
C ASP A 538 -8.35 -53.03 8.06
N ALA A 539 -9.17 -53.96 7.58
CA ALA A 539 -8.71 -55.16 6.88
C ALA A 539 -7.94 -54.85 5.58
N ASP A 540 -8.10 -53.64 5.03
CA ASP A 540 -7.45 -53.15 3.82
C ASP A 540 -6.19 -52.31 4.14
N GLY A 541 -5.84 -52.17 5.43
CA GLY A 541 -4.64 -51.46 5.90
C GLY A 541 -4.77 -49.93 5.90
N MET A 542 -5.98 -49.39 5.76
CA MET A 542 -6.20 -47.95 5.77
C MET A 542 -6.53 -47.44 7.19
N ALA A 543 -5.96 -46.28 7.55
CA ALA A 543 -6.17 -45.69 8.87
C ALA A 543 -7.40 -44.76 8.92
N PRO A 544 -8.18 -44.81 10.01
CA PRO A 544 -9.36 -43.98 10.18
C PRO A 544 -8.98 -42.56 10.62
N ALA A 545 -9.55 -41.52 10.00
CA ALA A 545 -9.21 -40.13 10.30
C ALA A 545 -10.02 -39.57 11.49
N PRO A 546 -9.44 -38.78 12.41
CA PRO A 546 -10.19 -38.22 13.53
C PRO A 546 -11.20 -37.16 13.08
N LEU A 547 -12.41 -37.19 13.65
CA LEU A 547 -13.51 -36.25 13.33
C LEU A 547 -13.94 -35.38 14.52
N GLY A 548 -14.05 -35.95 15.72
CA GLY A 548 -14.58 -35.26 16.90
C GLY A 548 -14.53 -36.13 18.16
N GLY A 549 -14.71 -35.54 19.34
CA GLY A 549 -14.72 -36.25 20.62
C GLY A 549 -16.04 -36.05 21.38
N SER A 550 -16.38 -37.00 22.26
CA SER A 550 -17.46 -36.80 23.23
C SER A 550 -17.05 -35.73 24.26
N PRO A 551 -18.01 -35.00 24.87
CA PRO A 551 -17.69 -33.94 25.84
C PRO A 551 -16.91 -34.43 27.06
N ASP A 552 -17.11 -35.66 27.49
CA ASP A 552 -16.38 -36.32 28.58
C ASP A 552 -15.02 -36.89 28.14
N GLY A 553 -14.67 -36.77 26.86
CA GLY A 553 -13.44 -37.26 26.23
C GLY A 553 -13.32 -38.79 26.14
N ARG A 554 -14.31 -39.54 26.63
CA ARG A 554 -14.26 -41.01 26.67
C ARG A 554 -14.29 -41.63 25.27
N PHE A 555 -15.04 -41.04 24.35
CA PHE A 555 -15.21 -41.55 23.00
C PHE A 555 -14.69 -40.57 21.96
N ALA A 556 -14.17 -41.09 20.86
CA ALA A 556 -13.79 -40.30 19.69
C ALA A 556 -14.41 -40.87 18.42
N ALA A 557 -14.95 -39.98 17.58
CA ALA A 557 -15.46 -40.29 16.26
C ALA A 557 -14.31 -40.30 15.26
N LEU A 558 -14.34 -41.29 14.39
CA LEU A 558 -13.39 -41.47 13.30
C LEU A 558 -14.14 -41.62 11.98
N SER A 559 -13.60 -41.04 10.91
CA SER A 559 -14.00 -41.30 9.54
C SER A 559 -13.23 -42.50 9.01
N MET A 560 -13.95 -43.48 8.49
CA MET A 560 -13.37 -44.58 7.75
C MET A 560 -13.03 -44.15 6.31
N PRO A 561 -12.10 -44.84 5.64
CA PRO A 561 -11.71 -44.56 4.26
C PRO A 561 -12.85 -44.81 3.26
N ARG A 562 -12.75 -44.20 2.06
CA ARG A 562 -13.75 -44.36 1.01
C ARG A 562 -13.84 -45.82 0.56
N GLY A 563 -15.04 -46.40 0.61
CA GLY A 563 -15.32 -47.78 0.21
C GLY A 563 -15.76 -48.69 1.36
N ALA A 564 -15.58 -48.25 2.61
CA ALA A 564 -16.15 -48.94 3.77
C ALA A 564 -17.69 -48.96 3.70
N LEU A 565 -18.30 -50.08 4.10
CA LEU A 565 -19.76 -50.23 4.19
C LEU A 565 -20.39 -49.22 5.16
N LEU A 566 -19.64 -48.85 6.21
CA LEU A 566 -19.99 -47.84 7.19
C LEU A 566 -18.83 -46.84 7.27
N PRO A 567 -19.06 -45.55 6.94
CA PRO A 567 -18.00 -44.55 6.81
C PRO A 567 -17.54 -43.99 8.17
N TYR A 568 -18.12 -44.42 9.29
CA TYR A 568 -17.80 -43.90 10.62
C TYR A 568 -17.47 -45.03 11.60
N ALA A 569 -16.55 -44.73 12.52
CA ALA A 569 -16.22 -45.59 13.64
C ALA A 569 -16.07 -44.78 14.93
N MET A 570 -16.11 -45.48 16.06
CA MET A 570 -15.96 -44.92 17.38
C MET A 570 -14.81 -45.60 18.12
N LEU A 571 -13.93 -44.82 18.73
CA LEU A 571 -12.86 -45.28 19.61
C LEU A 571 -13.28 -45.05 21.06
N ASP A 572 -13.12 -46.05 21.93
CA ASP A 572 -13.10 -45.86 23.38
C ASP A 572 -11.68 -45.44 23.78
N VAL A 573 -11.52 -44.12 24.03
CA VAL A 573 -10.24 -43.49 24.36
C VAL A 573 -9.71 -44.05 25.67
N GLN A 574 -10.58 -44.22 26.66
CA GLN A 574 -10.18 -44.71 27.98
C GLN A 574 -9.65 -46.14 27.90
N ALA A 575 -10.31 -47.03 27.14
CA ALA A 575 -9.83 -48.40 26.91
C ALA A 575 -8.47 -48.44 26.20
N CYS A 576 -8.27 -47.55 25.21
CA CYS A 576 -7.00 -47.39 24.52
C CYS A 576 -5.90 -46.85 25.47
N LEU A 577 -6.25 -45.97 26.42
CA LEU A 577 -5.37 -45.44 27.45
C LEU A 577 -5.03 -46.44 28.58
N THR A 578 -5.89 -47.41 28.89
CA THR A 578 -5.61 -48.45 29.90
C THR A 578 -4.86 -49.65 29.34
N GLY A 579 -4.77 -49.78 28.00
CA GLY A 579 -4.04 -50.86 27.34
C GLY A 579 -4.90 -52.09 27.02
N ASP A 580 -6.23 -51.98 27.14
CA ASP A 580 -7.18 -53.06 26.84
C ASP A 580 -7.45 -53.23 25.33
N GLY A 581 -6.81 -52.41 24.49
CA GLY A 581 -6.90 -52.43 23.01
C GLY A 581 -7.36 -51.09 22.44
N CYS A 582 -6.76 -50.65 21.32
CA CYS A 582 -7.14 -49.42 20.59
C CYS A 582 -7.97 -49.76 19.34
N ASP A 583 -8.96 -50.63 19.53
CA ASP A 583 -9.89 -51.05 18.48
C ASP A 583 -11.01 -50.03 18.33
N SER A 584 -11.39 -49.74 17.09
CA SER A 584 -12.53 -48.89 16.78
C SER A 584 -13.75 -49.73 16.39
N ARG A 585 -14.95 -49.25 16.73
CA ARG A 585 -16.22 -49.90 16.44
C ARG A 585 -16.96 -49.15 15.35
N LEU A 586 -17.40 -49.83 14.30
CA LEU A 586 -18.19 -49.20 13.24
C LEU A 586 -19.52 -48.64 13.77
N LEU A 587 -19.92 -47.48 13.25
CA LEU A 587 -21.17 -46.79 13.55
C LEU A 587 -22.06 -46.71 12.30
N SER A 588 -23.38 -46.71 12.48
CA SER A 588 -24.36 -46.54 11.40
C SER A 588 -24.42 -45.09 10.86
N GLY A 589 -23.82 -44.13 11.56
CA GLY A 589 -23.82 -42.71 11.23
C GLY A 589 -22.80 -41.90 12.03
N LEU A 590 -22.65 -40.62 11.68
CA LEU A 590 -21.79 -39.67 12.39
C LEU A 590 -22.39 -39.36 13.77
N PRO A 591 -21.68 -39.59 14.87
CA PRO A 591 -22.21 -39.35 16.21
C PRO A 591 -22.21 -37.85 16.56
N VAL A 592 -23.29 -37.41 17.20
CA VAL A 592 -23.44 -36.08 17.83
C VAL A 592 -23.88 -36.30 19.27
N TRP A 593 -22.96 -36.12 20.22
CA TRP A 593 -23.17 -36.42 21.63
C TRP A 593 -23.95 -35.33 22.37
N SER A 594 -24.75 -35.75 23.35
CA SER A 594 -25.36 -34.84 24.32
C SER A 594 -24.30 -34.13 25.15
N PRO A 595 -24.56 -32.93 25.69
CA PRO A 595 -23.58 -32.16 26.46
C PRO A 595 -22.99 -32.91 27.67
N ASP A 596 -23.75 -33.84 28.25
CA ASP A 596 -23.33 -34.71 29.36
C ASP A 596 -22.74 -36.05 28.92
N GLY A 597 -22.68 -36.31 27.61
CA GLY A 597 -22.16 -37.53 27.01
C GLY A 597 -23.02 -38.78 27.20
N ARG A 598 -24.22 -38.70 27.80
CA ARG A 598 -25.07 -39.91 28.04
C ARG A 598 -25.71 -40.46 26.76
N HIS A 599 -26.03 -39.59 25.81
CA HIS A 599 -26.74 -39.93 24.59
C HIS A 599 -25.94 -39.52 23.36
N THR A 600 -26.23 -40.15 22.22
CA THR A 600 -25.68 -39.75 20.92
C THR A 600 -26.73 -39.83 19.84
N ILE A 601 -26.70 -38.90 18.89
CA ILE A 601 -27.49 -38.97 17.66
C ILE A 601 -26.57 -39.43 16.55
N LEU A 602 -26.87 -40.57 15.94
CA LEU A 602 -26.17 -41.08 14.77
C LEU A 602 -26.82 -40.52 13.51
N VAL A 603 -26.05 -39.76 12.73
CA VAL A 603 -26.47 -39.17 11.47
C VAL A 603 -26.05 -40.07 10.32
N GLY A 604 -27.00 -40.81 9.75
CA GLY A 604 -26.75 -41.71 8.62
C GLY A 604 -26.24 -40.98 7.36
N GLU A 605 -25.81 -41.73 6.35
CA GLU A 605 -25.41 -41.13 5.08
C GLU A 605 -26.61 -40.53 4.31
N ALA A 606 -26.35 -39.44 3.58
CA ALA A 606 -27.33 -38.89 2.65
C ALA A 606 -27.47 -39.81 1.44
N SER A 607 -28.70 -40.01 0.96
CA SER A 607 -28.92 -40.69 -0.31
C SER A 607 -28.58 -39.72 -1.45
N ALA A 608 -28.10 -40.23 -2.59
CA ALA A 608 -27.83 -39.41 -3.77
C ALA A 608 -29.07 -38.64 -4.31
N LEU A 609 -30.27 -38.95 -3.81
CA LEU A 609 -31.54 -38.37 -4.22
C LEU A 609 -32.18 -37.47 -3.14
N ASN A 610 -31.65 -37.41 -1.91
CA ASN A 610 -32.25 -36.65 -0.81
C ASN A 610 -31.19 -36.20 0.21
N SER A 611 -31.19 -34.92 0.57
CA SER A 611 -30.34 -34.35 1.61
C SER A 611 -30.76 -34.77 3.03
N ASN A 612 -32.00 -35.23 3.23
CA ASN A 612 -32.44 -35.79 4.51
C ASN A 612 -31.74 -37.13 4.78
N ARG A 613 -31.17 -37.23 5.98
CA ARG A 613 -30.46 -38.39 6.50
C ARG A 613 -31.33 -39.07 7.57
N ALA A 614 -31.19 -40.39 7.71
CA ALA A 614 -31.79 -41.09 8.85
C ALA A 614 -31.07 -40.65 10.13
N LEU A 615 -31.83 -40.27 11.15
CA LEU A 615 -31.32 -39.92 12.46
C LEU A 615 -31.72 -41.00 13.46
N SER A 616 -30.76 -41.56 14.18
CA SER A 616 -31.00 -42.56 15.22
C SER A 616 -30.48 -42.07 16.57
N LEU A 617 -31.28 -42.17 17.62
CA LEU A 617 -30.81 -41.96 19.00
C LEU A 617 -30.17 -43.27 19.49
N ALA A 618 -29.04 -43.16 20.16
CA ALA A 618 -28.33 -44.25 20.80
C ALA A 618 -27.74 -43.81 22.15
N ASP A 619 -27.19 -44.76 22.92
CA ASP A 619 -26.41 -44.44 24.12
C ASP A 619 -25.08 -43.74 23.77
N ALA A 620 -24.34 -43.31 24.80
CA ALA A 620 -23.01 -42.68 24.69
C ALA A 620 -22.05 -43.41 23.72
N ALA A 621 -22.13 -44.73 23.73
CA ALA A 621 -21.28 -45.61 22.96
C ALA A 621 -21.88 -45.96 21.59
N GLY A 622 -23.04 -45.43 21.20
CA GLY A 622 -23.72 -45.68 19.94
C GLY A 622 -24.44 -47.04 19.86
N PHE A 623 -24.86 -47.62 20.99
CA PHE A 623 -25.70 -48.82 21.02
C PHE A 623 -27.18 -48.50 21.26
N GLY A 624 -28.04 -49.48 20.95
CA GLY A 624 -29.49 -49.35 21.19
C GLY A 624 -30.19 -48.40 20.24
N GLU A 625 -29.73 -48.32 18.99
CA GLU A 625 -30.23 -47.38 17.99
C GLU A 625 -31.76 -47.42 17.82
N GLN A 626 -32.39 -46.27 18.03
CA GLN A 626 -33.80 -46.03 17.78
C GLN A 626 -33.92 -44.94 16.71
N LEU A 627 -34.55 -45.25 15.57
CA LEU A 627 -34.82 -44.26 14.53
C LEU A 627 -35.73 -43.15 15.08
N VAL A 628 -35.24 -41.90 15.07
CA VAL A 628 -35.97 -40.73 15.58
C VAL A 628 -36.55 -39.84 14.48
N GLY A 629 -36.00 -39.89 13.27
CA GLY A 629 -36.52 -39.07 12.17
C GLY A 629 -35.68 -39.08 10.91
N MET A 630 -36.09 -38.23 9.97
CA MET A 630 -35.38 -37.94 8.72
C MET A 630 -35.09 -36.43 8.65
N GLY A 631 -33.82 -36.06 8.56
CA GLY A 631 -33.38 -34.66 8.55
C GLY A 631 -31.86 -34.53 8.48
N HIS A 632 -31.33 -33.36 8.78
CA HIS A 632 -29.90 -33.08 8.84
C HIS A 632 -29.57 -32.13 10.00
N LEU A 633 -28.28 -32.00 10.33
CA LEU A 633 -27.76 -31.10 11.36
C LEU A 633 -28.47 -31.23 12.73
N PRO A 634 -28.43 -32.41 13.38
CA PRO A 634 -28.91 -32.49 14.74
C PRO A 634 -28.00 -31.67 15.67
N PHE A 635 -28.61 -31.09 16.70
CA PHE A 635 -27.91 -30.38 17.76
C PHE A 635 -28.63 -30.63 19.08
N TRP A 636 -27.89 -30.61 20.17
CA TRP A 636 -28.46 -30.76 21.50
C TRP A 636 -28.84 -29.40 22.08
N VAL A 637 -29.99 -29.36 22.74
CA VAL A 637 -30.46 -28.20 23.48
C VAL A 637 -30.01 -28.30 24.93
N ASP A 638 -30.17 -29.49 25.50
CA ASP A 638 -29.70 -29.87 26.82
C ASP A 638 -29.31 -31.36 26.80
N ALA A 639 -29.20 -32.00 27.97
CA ALA A 639 -28.83 -33.40 28.09
C ALA A 639 -29.86 -34.36 27.48
N ASP A 640 -31.14 -33.99 27.49
CA ASP A 640 -32.26 -34.87 27.19
C ASP A 640 -33.07 -34.37 25.98
N THR A 641 -32.91 -33.12 25.57
CA THR A 641 -33.62 -32.50 24.44
C THR A 641 -32.66 -32.23 23.28
N PHE A 642 -33.06 -32.64 22.07
CA PHE A 642 -32.33 -32.32 20.85
C PHE A 642 -33.24 -31.76 19.76
N GLY A 643 -32.65 -30.97 18.88
CA GLY A 643 -33.27 -30.45 17.67
C GLY A 643 -32.61 -31.06 16.42
N TYR A 644 -33.33 -31.09 15.31
CA TYR A 644 -32.74 -31.31 13.98
C TYR A 644 -33.50 -30.57 12.89
N VAL A 645 -32.83 -30.33 11.76
CA VAL A 645 -33.45 -29.66 10.61
C VAL A 645 -34.18 -30.69 9.73
N ALA A 646 -35.47 -30.51 9.54
CA ALA A 646 -36.33 -31.28 8.64
C ALA A 646 -36.63 -30.50 7.36
N ASN A 647 -36.57 -31.19 6.21
CA ASN A 647 -36.91 -30.63 4.89
C ASN A 647 -36.12 -29.38 4.50
N GLY A 648 -34.95 -29.12 5.09
CA GLY A 648 -34.13 -27.95 4.73
C GLY A 648 -34.36 -26.69 5.57
N TRP A 649 -35.56 -26.44 6.09
CA TRP A 649 -35.93 -25.10 6.61
C TRP A 649 -36.72 -25.12 7.93
N ARG A 650 -37.00 -26.29 8.49
CA ARG A 650 -37.81 -26.46 9.70
C ARG A 650 -36.97 -27.12 10.78
N ILE A 651 -37.04 -26.65 12.03
CA ILE A 651 -36.43 -27.34 13.17
C ILE A 651 -37.51 -28.13 13.93
N LEU A 652 -37.23 -29.40 14.21
CA LEU A 652 -38.03 -30.29 15.04
C LEU A 652 -37.29 -30.59 16.33
N PHE A 653 -37.97 -30.48 17.47
CA PHE A 653 -37.41 -30.79 18.80
C PHE A 653 -38.02 -32.07 19.36
N LEU A 654 -37.18 -32.93 19.94
CA LEU A 654 -37.58 -34.18 20.58
C LEU A 654 -36.86 -34.37 21.91
N GLU A 655 -37.50 -35.10 22.81
CA GLU A 655 -36.92 -35.55 24.07
C GLU A 655 -36.41 -36.99 23.90
N ALA A 656 -35.20 -37.26 24.37
CA ALA A 656 -34.53 -38.54 24.25
C ALA A 656 -35.27 -39.66 24.99
N GLU A 657 -35.85 -39.37 26.16
CA GLU A 657 -36.52 -40.39 26.99
C GLU A 657 -37.96 -40.71 26.54
N THR A 658 -38.67 -39.77 25.88
CA THR A 658 -40.11 -39.91 25.57
C THR A 658 -40.41 -40.21 24.10
N LEU A 659 -39.43 -40.71 23.34
CA LEU A 659 -39.55 -40.98 21.90
C LEU A 659 -40.68 -41.95 21.49
N GLN A 660 -41.32 -42.65 22.43
CA GLN A 660 -42.36 -43.65 22.14
C GLN A 660 -43.59 -43.08 21.43
N ASP A 661 -43.88 -41.79 21.56
CA ASP A 661 -45.05 -41.16 20.92
C ASP A 661 -44.75 -40.54 19.54
N GLY A 662 -43.48 -40.42 19.15
CA GLY A 662 -43.04 -39.93 17.84
C GLY A 662 -43.52 -38.52 17.46
N ARG A 663 -44.04 -37.75 18.42
CA ARG A 663 -44.52 -36.38 18.21
C ARG A 663 -43.43 -35.39 18.60
N PRO A 664 -43.06 -34.44 17.74
CA PRO A 664 -42.14 -33.39 18.11
C PRO A 664 -42.72 -32.57 19.27
N LEU A 665 -41.90 -32.25 20.26
CA LEU A 665 -42.27 -31.37 21.38
C LEU A 665 -42.67 -29.98 20.87
N PHE A 666 -41.93 -29.51 19.86
CA PHE A 666 -42.08 -28.20 19.25
C PHE A 666 -41.59 -28.23 17.81
N THR A 667 -42.14 -27.36 16.97
CA THR A 667 -41.74 -27.19 15.57
C THR A 667 -41.64 -25.71 15.26
N PHE A 668 -40.56 -25.32 14.59
CA PHE A 668 -40.29 -23.93 14.29
C PHE A 668 -39.80 -23.73 12.85
N ASP A 669 -40.29 -22.67 12.19
CA ASP A 669 -39.93 -22.25 10.83
C ASP A 669 -39.42 -20.78 10.89
N PHE A 670 -38.21 -20.50 10.40
CA PHE A 670 -37.56 -19.17 10.46
C PHE A 670 -38.13 -18.09 9.50
N THR A 671 -39.41 -18.16 9.12
CA THR A 671 -39.95 -17.35 8.01
C THR A 671 -40.22 -15.88 8.35
N THR A 672 -40.17 -15.48 9.63
CA THR A 672 -40.78 -14.23 10.12
C THR A 672 -39.85 -13.02 10.39
N PRO A 673 -38.53 -13.15 10.69
CA PRO A 673 -37.73 -11.99 11.11
C PRO A 673 -36.87 -11.32 10.02
N LEU A 674 -36.88 -11.80 8.78
CA LEU A 674 -36.05 -11.19 7.72
C LEU A 674 -36.67 -9.87 7.21
N PRO A 675 -35.86 -8.88 6.78
CA PRO A 675 -36.36 -7.66 6.15
C PRO A 675 -37.37 -7.97 5.05
N GLU A 676 -38.43 -7.17 4.90
CA GLU A 676 -39.58 -7.50 4.01
C GLU A 676 -39.16 -7.84 2.56
N ALA A 677 -38.12 -7.18 2.04
CA ALA A 677 -37.55 -7.44 0.71
C ALA A 677 -36.85 -8.80 0.59
N GLU A 678 -36.32 -9.33 1.70
CA GLU A 678 -35.66 -10.64 1.80
C GLU A 678 -36.63 -11.73 2.25
N ALA A 679 -37.58 -11.43 3.14
CA ALA A 679 -38.65 -12.34 3.57
C ALA A 679 -39.48 -12.86 2.39
N GLN A 680 -39.71 -12.02 1.36
CA GLN A 680 -40.37 -12.44 0.11
C GLN A 680 -39.54 -13.43 -0.71
N ARG A 681 -38.20 -13.44 -0.54
CA ARG A 681 -37.27 -14.42 -1.15
C ARG A 681 -36.97 -15.60 -0.22
N ALA A 682 -37.27 -15.47 1.08
CA ALA A 682 -36.88 -16.39 2.14
C ALA A 682 -37.68 -17.69 2.19
N ASN A 683 -38.77 -17.81 1.44
CA ASN A 683 -39.40 -19.10 1.16
C ASN A 683 -38.44 -19.97 0.31
N GLY A 684 -37.41 -20.52 0.95
CA GLY A 684 -36.37 -21.30 0.27
C GLY A 684 -34.95 -21.14 0.81
N TYR A 685 -34.71 -20.43 1.91
CA TYR A 685 -33.39 -20.40 2.54
C TYR A 685 -33.19 -21.65 3.42
N PRO A 686 -32.30 -22.59 3.04
CA PRO A 686 -32.00 -23.72 3.90
C PRO A 686 -31.24 -23.27 5.15
N ILE A 687 -31.51 -23.94 6.26
CA ILE A 687 -30.70 -23.87 7.47
C ILE A 687 -29.45 -24.69 7.24
N ASP A 688 -28.29 -24.04 7.34
CA ASP A 688 -26.96 -24.64 7.12
C ASP A 688 -26.25 -25.00 8.43
N PHE A 689 -26.65 -24.36 9.53
CA PHE A 689 -26.16 -24.65 10.87
C PHE A 689 -27.18 -24.23 11.93
N ALA A 690 -27.26 -24.96 13.03
CA ALA A 690 -28.08 -24.58 14.18
C ALA A 690 -27.46 -25.10 15.49
N PHE A 691 -27.61 -24.32 16.55
CA PHE A 691 -27.13 -24.69 17.89
C PHE A 691 -27.99 -24.00 18.96
N ALA A 692 -28.01 -24.56 20.17
CA ALA A 692 -28.62 -23.92 21.34
C ALA A 692 -27.58 -23.12 22.12
N ASP A 693 -28.00 -22.01 22.71
CA ASP A 693 -27.17 -21.23 23.62
C ASP A 693 -26.87 -22.05 24.89
N ARG A 694 -25.60 -22.08 25.30
CA ARG A 694 -25.15 -22.87 26.46
C ARG A 694 -25.62 -22.30 27.79
N GLN A 695 -25.87 -21.00 27.88
CA GLN A 695 -26.31 -20.33 29.10
C GLN A 695 -27.84 -20.25 29.18
N ASN A 696 -28.51 -20.25 28.03
CA ASN A 696 -29.96 -20.21 27.90
C ASN A 696 -30.44 -21.24 26.84
N PRO A 697 -30.75 -22.49 27.23
CA PRO A 697 -31.23 -23.53 26.32
C PRO A 697 -32.55 -23.20 25.58
N ASN A 698 -33.25 -22.13 25.98
CA ASN A 698 -34.42 -21.66 25.24
C ASN A 698 -34.04 -20.82 24.00
N LEU A 699 -32.82 -20.30 23.93
CA LEU A 699 -32.34 -19.51 22.81
C LEU A 699 -31.64 -20.41 21.79
N ILE A 700 -32.16 -20.45 20.58
CA ILE A 700 -31.66 -21.27 19.47
C ILE A 700 -31.14 -20.36 18.37
N TYR A 701 -29.89 -20.57 17.99
CA TYR A 701 -29.28 -19.87 16.88
C TYR A 701 -29.35 -20.74 15.62
N ALA A 702 -29.63 -20.11 14.47
CA ALA A 702 -29.54 -20.77 13.18
C ALA A 702 -28.95 -19.87 12.10
N VAL A 703 -28.12 -20.48 11.26
CA VAL A 703 -27.55 -19.85 10.08
C VAL A 703 -28.42 -20.20 8.88
N LEU A 704 -29.05 -19.19 8.28
CA LEU A 704 -29.80 -19.28 7.05
C LEU A 704 -28.93 -18.90 5.85
N MET A 705 -29.09 -19.62 4.74
CA MET A 705 -28.38 -19.33 3.51
C MET A 705 -29.26 -18.84 2.39
N ALA A 706 -28.74 -17.91 1.60
CA ALA A 706 -29.28 -17.66 0.28
C ALA A 706 -29.11 -18.85 -0.68
N SER A 707 -30.11 -19.09 -1.55
CA SER A 707 -30.05 -20.19 -2.53
C SER A 707 -28.83 -20.03 -3.46
N PHE A 708 -28.26 -21.14 -3.93
CA PHE A 708 -27.08 -21.16 -4.80
C PHE A 708 -27.17 -20.31 -6.08
N ALA A 709 -28.38 -19.96 -6.53
CA ALA A 709 -28.59 -19.15 -7.74
C ALA A 709 -28.31 -17.66 -7.54
N ASP A 710 -28.35 -17.17 -6.29
CA ASP A 710 -28.07 -15.78 -5.94
C ASP A 710 -26.77 -15.74 -5.12
N GLN A 711 -25.80 -14.90 -5.53
CA GLN A 711 -24.75 -14.43 -4.61
C GLN A 711 -25.45 -13.67 -3.48
N GLY A 712 -25.83 -14.38 -2.43
CA GLY A 712 -26.77 -13.87 -1.44
C GLY A 712 -26.22 -13.92 -0.04
N ASN A 713 -26.84 -13.15 0.83
CA ASN A 713 -26.40 -13.05 2.21
C ASN A 713 -26.63 -14.37 2.96
N SER A 714 -25.75 -14.68 3.92
CA SER A 714 -26.01 -15.60 5.02
C SER A 714 -26.51 -14.82 6.22
N TYR A 715 -27.42 -15.38 7.00
CA TYR A 715 -28.02 -14.70 8.16
C TYR A 715 -27.86 -15.58 9.40
N LEU A 716 -27.49 -14.97 10.53
CA LEU A 716 -27.61 -15.60 11.84
C LEU A 716 -28.87 -15.07 12.52
N LEU A 717 -29.79 -15.97 12.84
CA LEU A 717 -31.02 -15.67 13.56
C LEU A 717 -30.94 -16.31 14.95
N ALA A 718 -31.46 -15.62 15.95
CA ALA A 718 -31.76 -16.20 17.24
C ALA A 718 -33.27 -16.37 17.39
N HIS A 719 -33.69 -17.48 17.98
CA HIS A 719 -35.07 -17.80 18.25
C HIS A 719 -35.24 -18.19 19.71
N ASP A 720 -36.08 -17.48 20.44
CA ASP A 720 -36.42 -17.79 21.82
C ASP A 720 -37.65 -18.72 21.86
N ARG A 721 -37.46 -19.92 22.39
CA ARG A 721 -38.48 -20.98 22.45
C ARG A 721 -39.62 -20.69 23.44
N GLU A 722 -39.39 -19.88 24.47
CA GLU A 722 -40.42 -19.56 25.46
C GLU A 722 -41.35 -18.46 24.94
N THR A 723 -40.77 -17.42 24.36
CA THR A 723 -41.51 -16.27 23.84
C THR A 723 -42.04 -16.50 22.42
N GLY A 724 -41.38 -17.39 21.66
CA GLY A 724 -41.63 -17.60 20.24
C GLY A 724 -41.07 -16.48 19.34
N GLU A 725 -40.34 -15.52 19.90
CA GLU A 725 -39.76 -14.41 19.15
C GLU A 725 -38.51 -14.84 18.39
N SER A 726 -38.30 -14.25 17.22
CA SER A 726 -37.09 -14.47 16.41
C SER A 726 -36.47 -13.14 16.04
N VAL A 727 -35.16 -13.03 16.18
CA VAL A 727 -34.41 -11.79 15.94
C VAL A 727 -33.25 -12.07 14.99
N LEU A 728 -33.09 -11.20 14.00
CA LEU A 728 -31.88 -11.20 13.18
C LEU A 728 -30.71 -10.64 13.98
N HIS A 729 -29.68 -11.47 14.20
CA HIS A 729 -28.45 -11.05 14.86
C HIS A 729 -27.51 -10.35 13.89
N VAL A 730 -27.24 -10.96 12.73
CA VAL A 730 -26.28 -10.43 11.75
C VAL A 730 -26.50 -11.03 10.37
N SER A 731 -26.11 -10.30 9.33
CA SER A 731 -26.07 -10.76 7.93
C SER A 731 -24.69 -10.58 7.33
N TRP A 732 -24.22 -11.56 6.57
CA TRP A 732 -22.93 -11.54 5.87
C TRP A 732 -23.13 -11.78 4.38
N ARG A 733 -22.30 -11.16 3.53
CA ARG A 733 -22.26 -11.50 2.10
C ARG A 733 -21.27 -12.62 1.87
N THR A 734 -21.76 -13.79 1.50
CA THR A 734 -20.93 -14.99 1.37
C THR A 734 -21.11 -15.62 0.00
N ASN A 735 -20.07 -16.26 -0.53
CA ASN A 735 -20.22 -17.09 -1.72
C ASN A 735 -20.74 -18.48 -1.32
N ASN A 736 -22.01 -18.74 -1.65
CA ASN A 736 -22.70 -19.97 -1.26
C ASN A 736 -22.18 -21.23 -1.95
N ALA A 737 -21.35 -21.11 -2.99
CA ALA A 737 -20.73 -22.25 -3.66
C ALA A 737 -19.51 -22.83 -2.93
N GLN A 738 -19.03 -22.15 -1.88
CA GLN A 738 -17.79 -22.50 -1.19
C GLN A 738 -18.07 -23.22 0.15
N PRO A 739 -17.21 -24.17 0.57
CA PRO A 739 -17.36 -24.86 1.85
C PRO A 739 -17.37 -23.87 3.02
N ARG A 740 -18.12 -24.23 4.05
CA ARG A 740 -18.21 -23.49 5.31
C ARG A 740 -17.92 -24.39 6.48
N GLN A 741 -17.36 -23.79 7.52
CA GLN A 741 -17.23 -24.40 8.82
C GLN A 741 -17.81 -23.46 9.86
N TYR A 742 -18.25 -24.06 10.97
CA TYR A 742 -18.88 -23.37 12.08
C TYR A 742 -18.33 -23.93 13.38
N ASP A 743 -18.16 -23.06 14.37
CA ASP A 743 -17.84 -23.47 15.72
C ASP A 743 -18.38 -22.44 16.71
N VAL A 744 -18.49 -22.84 17.98
CA VAL A 744 -18.97 -21.99 19.06
C VAL A 744 -18.02 -22.15 20.25
N SER A 745 -17.61 -21.04 20.85
CA SER A 745 -16.71 -21.09 22.00
C SER A 745 -17.30 -21.90 23.16
N PRO A 746 -16.46 -22.55 23.99
CA PRO A 746 -16.92 -23.33 25.13
C PRO A 746 -17.83 -22.61 26.12
N ASP A 747 -17.67 -21.30 26.29
CA ASP A 747 -18.51 -20.44 27.13
C ASP A 747 -19.85 -20.03 26.47
N GLY A 748 -20.02 -20.34 25.17
CA GLY A 748 -21.19 -20.03 24.36
C GLY A 748 -21.25 -18.59 23.85
N ARG A 749 -20.23 -17.75 24.09
CA ARG A 749 -20.26 -16.33 23.73
C ARG A 749 -19.97 -16.07 22.24
N TRP A 750 -19.01 -16.79 21.68
CA TRP A 750 -18.46 -16.49 20.36
C TRP A 750 -18.94 -17.51 19.35
N PHE A 751 -19.57 -17.02 18.29
CA PHE A 751 -19.87 -17.81 17.10
C PHE A 751 -18.82 -17.51 16.04
N VAL A 752 -18.29 -18.55 15.41
CA VAL A 752 -17.32 -18.41 14.32
C VAL A 752 -17.80 -19.10 13.05
N MET A 753 -17.61 -18.39 11.94
CA MET A 753 -17.92 -18.89 10.60
C MET A 753 -16.73 -18.65 9.68
N TRP A 754 -16.27 -19.70 9.02
CA TRP A 754 -15.23 -19.63 8.00
C TRP A 754 -15.86 -19.82 6.62
N THR A 755 -15.64 -18.89 5.70
CA THR A 755 -16.23 -18.95 4.37
C THR A 755 -15.50 -18.03 3.37
N TYR A 756 -15.85 -18.14 2.10
CA TYR A 756 -15.40 -17.23 1.06
C TYR A 756 -16.30 -15.99 1.02
N ASP A 757 -15.70 -14.83 1.22
CA ASP A 757 -16.36 -13.54 1.08
C ASP A 757 -16.32 -13.10 -0.39
N ALA A 758 -17.50 -13.01 -1.00
CA ALA A 758 -17.64 -12.62 -2.40
C ALA A 758 -17.30 -11.15 -2.65
N LEU A 759 -17.42 -10.26 -1.64
CA LEU A 759 -17.09 -8.85 -1.78
C LEU A 759 -15.58 -8.62 -1.74
N ALA A 760 -14.91 -9.31 -0.81
CA ALA A 760 -13.48 -9.19 -0.65
C ALA A 760 -12.68 -10.10 -1.60
N ASP A 761 -13.37 -10.98 -2.32
CA ASP A 761 -12.79 -12.00 -3.20
C ASP A 761 -11.72 -12.85 -2.50
N GLY A 762 -12.07 -13.38 -1.32
CA GLY A 762 -11.11 -14.12 -0.49
C GLY A 762 -11.72 -14.84 0.70
N TRP A 763 -10.92 -15.69 1.34
CA TRP A 763 -11.34 -16.45 2.53
C TRP A 763 -11.34 -15.58 3.77
N ARG A 764 -12.40 -15.71 4.58
CA ARG A 764 -12.61 -14.92 5.80
C ARG A 764 -13.01 -15.81 6.96
N LEU A 765 -12.55 -15.44 8.15
CA LEU A 765 -13.06 -15.89 9.44
C LEU A 765 -13.90 -14.75 10.04
N PHE A 766 -15.18 -15.01 10.23
CA PHE A 766 -16.11 -14.14 10.94
C PHE A 766 -16.18 -14.61 12.39
N VAL A 767 -15.85 -13.72 13.33
CA VAL A 767 -15.97 -13.96 14.77
C VAL A 767 -17.05 -13.02 15.32
N HIS A 768 -18.18 -13.57 15.73
CA HIS A 768 -19.36 -12.84 16.15
C HIS A 768 -19.58 -12.98 17.66
N ASP A 769 -19.71 -11.86 18.37
CA ASP A 769 -20.12 -11.81 19.77
C ASP A 769 -21.65 -11.98 19.85
N LEU A 770 -22.11 -13.12 20.35
CA LEU A 770 -23.55 -13.41 20.47
C LEU A 770 -24.25 -12.53 21.53
N TRP A 771 -23.49 -11.94 22.45
CA TRP A 771 -24.03 -11.09 23.53
C TRP A 771 -24.06 -9.61 23.14
N GLN A 772 -23.07 -9.16 22.37
CA GLN A 772 -22.95 -7.75 21.95
C GLN A 772 -23.41 -7.50 20.51
N ALA A 773 -23.62 -8.56 19.72
CA ALA A 773 -23.95 -8.51 18.30
C ALA A 773 -22.88 -7.80 17.43
N GLU A 774 -21.62 -7.84 17.85
CA GLU A 774 -20.49 -7.28 17.10
C GLU A 774 -19.77 -8.38 16.30
N THR A 775 -19.24 -8.04 15.12
CA THR A 775 -18.51 -9.01 14.28
C THR A 775 -17.12 -8.50 13.94
N SER A 776 -16.11 -9.30 14.28
CA SER A 776 -14.74 -9.13 13.80
C SER A 776 -14.51 -10.01 12.58
N ILE A 777 -13.79 -9.50 11.58
CA ILE A 777 -13.53 -10.20 10.31
C ILE A 777 -12.02 -10.29 10.10
N TYR A 778 -11.54 -11.51 9.90
CA TYR A 778 -10.12 -11.80 9.68
C TYR A 778 -9.91 -12.38 8.29
N ALA A 779 -8.94 -11.84 7.55
CA ALA A 779 -8.53 -12.37 6.25
C ALA A 779 -7.72 -13.66 6.42
N LEU A 780 -8.02 -14.67 5.60
CA LEU A 780 -7.32 -15.94 5.56
C LEU A 780 -6.61 -16.13 4.22
N SER A 781 -5.41 -16.70 4.25
CA SER A 781 -4.61 -16.98 3.07
C SER A 781 -5.06 -18.24 2.31
N GLN A 782 -5.74 -19.18 2.99
CA GLN A 782 -6.12 -20.47 2.41
C GLN A 782 -7.56 -20.87 2.74
N PRO A 783 -8.20 -21.71 1.89
CA PRO A 783 -9.47 -22.34 2.22
C PRO A 783 -9.34 -23.23 3.47
N PRO A 784 -10.38 -23.30 4.32
CA PRO A 784 -10.40 -24.29 5.39
C PRO A 784 -10.46 -25.70 4.77
N PRO A 785 -9.76 -26.69 5.35
CA PRO A 785 -9.86 -28.07 4.92
C PRO A 785 -11.27 -28.60 5.25
N ALA A 786 -11.97 -29.15 4.26
CA ALA A 786 -13.39 -29.52 4.40
C ALA A 786 -13.66 -30.69 5.36
N ASP A 787 -12.63 -31.47 5.71
CA ASP A 787 -12.75 -32.78 6.37
C ASP A 787 -12.14 -32.84 7.78
N ARG A 788 -11.74 -31.70 8.36
CA ARG A 788 -11.12 -31.64 9.68
C ARG A 788 -11.39 -30.33 10.42
N PRO A 789 -11.33 -30.34 11.77
CA PRO A 789 -11.36 -29.11 12.55
C PRO A 789 -10.22 -28.20 12.13
N PHE A 790 -10.55 -26.94 11.82
CA PHE A 790 -9.59 -25.93 11.37
C PHE A 790 -9.13 -25.00 12.48
N ALA A 791 -9.94 -24.86 13.52
CA ALA A 791 -9.67 -24.02 14.67
C ALA A 791 -9.97 -24.76 15.97
N SER A 792 -9.41 -24.26 17.07
CA SER A 792 -9.55 -24.83 18.40
C SER A 792 -9.67 -23.70 19.41
N TRP A 793 -10.73 -23.75 20.22
CA TRP A 793 -10.88 -22.88 21.37
C TRP A 793 -10.10 -23.40 22.57
N SER A 794 -9.55 -22.48 23.37
CA SER A 794 -9.12 -22.79 24.72
C SER A 794 -10.30 -23.22 25.58
N SER A 795 -10.03 -23.99 26.62
CA SER A 795 -11.04 -24.56 27.52
C SER A 795 -11.92 -23.49 28.20
N ASP A 796 -11.38 -22.29 28.42
CA ASP A 796 -12.08 -21.12 28.95
C ASP A 796 -12.86 -20.32 27.89
N GLY A 797 -12.71 -20.63 26.61
CA GLY A 797 -13.33 -19.92 25.49
C GLY A 797 -12.77 -18.52 25.21
N ALA A 798 -11.69 -18.11 25.88
CA ALA A 798 -11.10 -16.78 25.71
C ALA A 798 -10.23 -16.67 24.46
N TRP A 799 -9.59 -17.77 24.04
CA TRP A 799 -8.63 -17.79 22.93
C TRP A 799 -9.03 -18.79 21.84
N LEU A 800 -8.93 -18.36 20.59
CA LEU A 800 -9.09 -19.20 19.40
C LEU A 800 -7.75 -19.37 18.70
N ALA A 801 -7.30 -20.61 18.55
CA ALA A 801 -6.13 -20.96 17.77
C ALA A 801 -6.53 -21.52 16.39
N LEU A 802 -5.84 -21.10 15.35
CA LEU A 802 -5.93 -21.68 14.01
C LEU A 802 -4.60 -21.55 13.28
N ALA A 803 -4.40 -22.34 12.23
CA ALA A 803 -3.24 -22.21 11.35
C ALA A 803 -3.68 -21.72 9.96
N ASP A 804 -3.02 -20.68 9.45
CA ASP A 804 -3.33 -20.07 8.17
C ASP A 804 -2.05 -19.58 7.48
N GLY A 805 -1.87 -19.91 6.20
CA GLY A 805 -0.69 -19.52 5.43
C GLY A 805 0.64 -20.01 6.03
N GLY A 806 0.63 -21.10 6.81
CA GLY A 806 1.82 -21.59 7.52
C GLY A 806 2.12 -20.86 8.84
N ILE A 807 1.23 -20.01 9.32
CA ILE A 807 1.37 -19.24 10.57
C ILE A 807 0.27 -19.69 11.53
N ALA A 808 0.59 -19.87 12.80
CA ALA A 808 -0.45 -20.07 13.82
C ALA A 808 -0.96 -18.68 14.29
N ARG A 809 -2.27 -18.47 14.21
CA ARG A 809 -2.96 -17.27 14.69
C ARG A 809 -3.68 -17.58 15.99
N LEU A 810 -3.49 -16.71 16.97
CA LEU A 810 -4.14 -16.76 18.28
C LEU A 810 -5.00 -15.51 18.40
N LEU A 811 -6.32 -15.69 18.47
CA LEU A 811 -7.28 -14.59 18.56
C LEU A 811 -7.85 -14.56 19.98
N ALA A 812 -7.87 -13.39 20.59
CA ALA A 812 -8.60 -13.12 21.82
C ALA A 812 -9.67 -12.06 21.49
N PRO A 813 -10.89 -12.52 21.10
CA PRO A 813 -11.89 -11.63 20.50
C PRO A 813 -12.42 -10.57 21.47
N ALA A 814 -12.52 -10.89 22.77
CA ALA A 814 -13.03 -9.97 23.79
C ALA A 814 -12.16 -8.71 23.93
N GLU A 815 -10.85 -8.84 23.69
CA GLU A 815 -9.87 -7.77 23.80
C GLU A 815 -9.53 -7.14 22.44
N GLY A 816 -10.09 -7.66 21.35
CA GLY A 816 -9.72 -7.27 19.98
C GLY A 816 -8.25 -7.56 19.68
N LEU A 817 -7.68 -8.60 20.29
CA LEU A 817 -6.26 -8.94 20.16
C LEU A 817 -6.06 -10.10 19.18
N GLN A 818 -5.00 -9.98 18.39
CA GLN A 818 -4.49 -11.07 17.56
C GLN A 818 -2.99 -11.19 17.77
N GLN A 819 -2.52 -12.40 18.03
CA GLN A 819 -1.12 -12.76 18.05
C GLN A 819 -0.81 -13.76 16.94
N ARG A 820 0.33 -13.56 16.28
CA ARG A 820 0.81 -14.43 15.22
C ARG A 820 2.08 -15.14 15.69
N VAL A 821 2.03 -16.46 15.64
CA VAL A 821 3.12 -17.35 15.97
C VAL A 821 3.76 -17.78 14.67
N ILE A 822 4.92 -17.19 14.37
CA ILE A 822 5.73 -17.58 13.21
C ILE A 822 6.98 -18.29 13.73
N LEU A 823 7.05 -19.59 13.46
CA LEU A 823 8.22 -20.39 13.79
C LEU A 823 9.28 -20.24 12.69
N GLU A 824 10.55 -20.17 13.08
CA GLU A 824 11.64 -20.07 12.11
C GLU A 824 11.75 -21.36 11.29
N ARG A 825 11.78 -21.20 9.96
CA ARG A 825 11.95 -22.28 8.97
C ARG A 825 10.90 -23.38 9.03
N MET A 826 9.69 -23.06 9.49
CA MET A 826 8.60 -24.01 9.60
C MET A 826 7.27 -23.36 9.23
N GLY A 827 6.43 -24.10 8.52
CA GLY A 827 5.04 -23.75 8.22
C GLY A 827 4.08 -24.54 9.08
N CYS A 828 3.25 -23.90 9.87
CA CYS A 828 2.25 -24.59 10.69
C CYS A 828 0.96 -24.86 9.92
N GLU A 829 0.47 -26.09 9.98
CA GLU A 829 -0.75 -26.55 9.31
C GLU A 829 -1.94 -26.66 10.25
N GLN A 830 -1.68 -26.87 11.54
CA GLN A 830 -2.70 -26.93 12.58
C GLN A 830 -2.21 -26.36 13.90
N ALA A 831 -3.16 -25.82 14.67
CA ALA A 831 -2.95 -25.31 16.02
C ALA A 831 -4.13 -25.74 16.90
N VAL A 832 -3.85 -26.41 18.03
CA VAL A 832 -4.87 -26.89 18.96
C VAL A 832 -4.50 -26.56 20.40
N TRP A 833 -5.50 -26.21 21.21
CA TRP A 833 -5.34 -26.09 22.65
C TRP A 833 -5.54 -27.45 23.33
N LEU A 834 -4.71 -27.73 24.34
CA LEU A 834 -4.79 -28.94 25.15
C LEU A 834 -4.67 -28.57 26.64
N PRO A 835 -5.62 -28.93 27.50
CA PRO A 835 -5.59 -28.59 28.93
C PRO A 835 -4.44 -29.21 29.72
#